data_AF-A0A534Q2V4-F1
#
_entry.id   AF-A0A534Q2V4-F1
#
_cell.length_a   1.000
_cell.length_b   1.000
_cell.length_c   1.000
_cell.angle_alpha   90.00
_cell.angle_beta   90.00
_cell.angle_gamma   90.00
#
_symmetry.space_group_name_H-M   'P 1'
#
loop_
_entity.id
_entity.type
_entity.pdbx_description
1 polymer ?
#
loop_
_entity_poly.entity_id
_entity_poly.type
_entity_poly.pdbx_seq_one_letter_code
_entity_poly.pdbx_strand_id
1 'polypeptide(L)'
;MSFWACAKGVQFEGLAAAQQTGGPKVVFDLLHKPLPEIPFPNDLATRPDPTSRTGLRINASLIAPTQLERNVRGLLDTLDGFGTFAPITVAFDQDLEVLDLYNRQNNSDPTDDGVYLVDLRDGTTTALDFNGGHFPYTLNDPNQYFLNDPNTGVYNLIFPLTNVLHLDQPHDTLREQADDLLTFYERETRTLIVRPIVPLRQERKYAIVLTNRIRGTNGKAIVSPHSGVNHAAQTDELRPLLAHLPPGLRLEDIAYAWAFTTQSTTHDLEVIRRGLHGDGPLQTLNYVYRVKDVTSSSDYSTRIQVLQERGAFPPPDASKNGPENFILPVSNCAAPPAPPGCLTALLDDPQVRALLIGANAAEAQALLDTFKYVDYFVSGAFFSPSFLNTDSGAPADQSFQIDERNSNARTTPEAITFLLAVPKERPEVGHLAPFPTVIAGHGYKSTRVEHILGFGGTFAKFGLATIAIDAYGHGIGIDPLLELTGRTLARKYGLDAFADAVFRGRARDLDYDGIKDSGGDFWTADTFHTRDVVRQSIVDWMQLVRLLRSFDGTGVQLTGNAITKAGDFNADGIPDIAGLPVFPNTVFSLDNKTHLFEKGAVNPGADLFAFGISLGGILTGILPAVEPAIVAAGPTSGAGGLADVGIRSTLDQVVQAVFLELFGPMFATCPFSASSGPVDPQTGIPFGECDGGASDAQPMLVLVVQDVNRERDVPVAQLTLQKGQRVMVQNLAQTNADCSKTSDKIDGCSVGQADQNGQLRLPIAADWPTLSATVTDQGAGVVPRVKVTVMAPGDPLKVTVLPAAGAEPRVIDKYEVEARFFGVDYKPQTPLTAPARGYGLSRNTPEIRRLMGLSQLILEPGDPVNYAPHYFNDLLAARATVDTETHRLAGPANVLVIATSGDPGVPINTAVSLARAAGIVDTAHVDPSYGMTIDQVLIKSGVVEGRVRGAARSCAVRPGVGLQRKRTDRSHRVLLRRARLGVHRSARRAAARSGAAAAVDGRFRSGGSELSRIDTRGRERLLVHRQVGVRRGCAGCLGAPDSLPEPHRPARVPQPAAGEGVRHGPVHGERRRPLFRVPRTRAALRAMPAGPRILPVDSAPALIRSTGPNAAGKSAPTVVVTLWPSALA
;
A
#
# COMPACT_ATOMS: atom_id res chain seq x y z
N MET A 1 22.27 60.39 -47.84
CA MET A 1 21.09 59.56 -48.15
C MET A 1 21.20 58.27 -47.34
N SER A 2 20.15 57.87 -46.65
CA SER A 2 20.20 56.83 -45.63
C SER A 2 20.06 55.43 -46.24
N PHE A 3 20.93 54.50 -45.85
CA PHE A 3 20.72 53.08 -46.09
C PHE A 3 19.79 52.52 -45.01
N TRP A 4 18.64 51.98 -45.42
CA TRP A 4 17.84 51.08 -44.59
C TRP A 4 18.31 49.64 -44.82
N ALA A 5 18.95 49.06 -43.81
CA ALA A 5 19.23 47.63 -43.77
C ALA A 5 18.07 46.93 -43.03
N CYS A 6 17.17 46.28 -43.77
CA CYS A 6 16.21 45.37 -43.17
C CYS A 6 16.96 44.11 -42.68
N ALA A 7 17.20 44.02 -41.37
CA ALA A 7 17.65 42.79 -40.76
C ALA A 7 16.57 41.72 -40.94
N LYS A 8 16.86 40.69 -41.75
CA LYS A 8 16.02 39.48 -41.79
C LYS A 8 16.07 38.86 -40.39
N GLY A 9 14.92 38.75 -39.73
CA GLY A 9 14.78 37.97 -38.51
C GLY A 9 15.22 36.53 -38.78
N VAL A 10 15.95 35.93 -37.84
CA VAL A 10 16.35 34.52 -37.90
C VAL A 10 15.06 33.68 -37.91
N GLN A 11 14.93 32.76 -38.87
CA GLN A 11 13.83 31.80 -38.85
C GLN A 11 13.98 30.91 -37.62
N PHE A 12 12.93 30.83 -36.81
CA PHE A 12 12.84 29.94 -35.67
C PHE A 12 11.67 28.97 -35.86
N GLU A 13 11.74 27.81 -35.22
CA GLU A 13 10.69 26.80 -35.19
C GLU A 13 10.24 26.60 -33.75
N GLY A 14 8.93 26.59 -33.50
CA GLY A 14 8.34 26.56 -32.15
C GLY A 14 7.22 27.59 -31.97
N LEU A 15 6.65 27.65 -30.76
CA LEU A 15 5.59 28.60 -30.39
C LEU A 15 6.09 30.07 -30.36
N ALA A 16 7.35 30.26 -29.97
CA ALA A 16 8.04 31.55 -29.90
C ALA A 16 9.55 31.34 -30.05
N ALA A 17 10.28 32.40 -30.41
CA ALA A 17 11.74 32.38 -30.50
C ALA A 17 12.37 32.23 -29.09
N ALA A 18 13.37 31.37 -28.94
CA ALA A 18 14.10 31.23 -27.68
C ALA A 18 15.01 32.43 -27.41
N GLN A 19 15.03 32.90 -26.17
CA GLN A 19 15.98 33.92 -25.73
C GLN A 19 17.31 33.27 -25.32
N GLN A 20 18.41 33.65 -25.98
CA GLN A 20 19.75 33.13 -25.69
C GLN A 20 20.47 34.04 -24.69
N THR A 21 20.15 33.88 -23.40
CA THR A 21 20.73 34.65 -22.29
C THR A 21 22.16 34.23 -21.92
N GLY A 22 22.51 32.98 -22.24
CA GLY A 22 23.74 32.31 -21.80
C GLY A 22 23.72 31.88 -20.34
N GLY A 23 22.55 31.57 -19.78
CA GLY A 23 22.41 30.77 -18.55
C GLY A 23 22.44 29.25 -18.84
N PRO A 24 21.98 28.41 -17.88
CA PRO A 24 21.97 26.96 -18.06
C PRO A 24 21.08 26.51 -19.21
N LYS A 25 21.60 25.65 -20.08
CA LYS A 25 20.88 25.11 -21.22
C LYS A 25 20.21 23.79 -20.84
N VAL A 26 18.94 23.61 -21.21
CA VAL A 26 18.25 22.32 -21.09
C VAL A 26 18.99 21.26 -21.92
N VAL A 27 19.29 20.11 -21.31
CA VAL A 27 19.90 18.97 -21.99
C VAL A 27 18.86 18.28 -22.87
N PHE A 28 19.26 17.91 -24.09
CA PHE A 28 18.42 17.21 -25.05
C PHE A 28 19.28 16.35 -25.97
N ASP A 29 19.34 15.05 -25.70
CA ASP A 29 19.91 14.02 -26.56
C ASP A 29 18.93 12.84 -26.72
N LEU A 30 18.17 12.87 -27.81
CA LEU A 30 17.22 11.82 -28.19
C LEU A 30 17.91 10.52 -28.64
N LEU A 31 19.23 10.53 -28.88
CA LEU A 31 20.03 9.39 -29.33
C LEU A 31 20.88 8.77 -28.21
N HIS A 32 20.81 9.32 -26.99
CA HIS A 32 21.44 8.73 -25.81
C HIS A 32 20.99 7.28 -25.59
N LYS A 33 21.90 6.46 -25.04
CA LYS A 33 21.66 5.03 -24.80
C LYS A 33 22.07 4.67 -23.37
N PRO A 34 21.31 3.79 -22.68
CA PRO A 34 20.24 2.95 -23.22
C PRO A 34 18.89 3.67 -23.43
N LEU A 35 18.65 4.80 -22.76
CA LEU A 35 17.42 5.62 -22.85
C LEU A 35 17.78 7.06 -23.29
N PRO A 36 16.87 7.82 -23.93
CA PRO A 36 17.14 9.20 -24.33
C PRO A 36 17.34 10.13 -23.12
N GLU A 37 18.25 11.09 -23.22
CA GLU A 37 18.50 12.11 -22.20
C GLU A 37 17.81 13.43 -22.60
N ILE A 38 16.49 13.45 -22.39
CA ILE A 38 15.60 14.57 -22.68
C ILE A 38 14.78 14.90 -21.42
N PRO A 39 14.11 16.06 -21.34
CA PRO A 39 13.07 16.29 -20.34
C PRO A 39 12.05 15.16 -20.38
N PHE A 40 11.69 14.58 -19.23
CA PHE A 40 10.86 13.38 -19.11
C PHE A 40 9.78 13.57 -18.04
N PRO A 41 8.56 13.03 -18.19
CA PRO A 41 8.00 12.38 -19.38
C PRO A 41 7.86 13.35 -20.57
N ASN A 42 7.86 12.82 -21.80
CA ASN A 42 7.78 13.62 -23.03
C ASN A 42 7.28 12.78 -24.22
N ASP A 43 6.29 13.27 -24.96
CA ASP A 43 5.69 12.54 -26.09
C ASP A 43 6.67 12.27 -27.25
N LEU A 44 7.83 12.92 -27.32
CA LEU A 44 8.93 12.54 -28.23
C LEU A 44 9.58 11.19 -27.90
N ALA A 45 9.38 10.67 -26.69
CA ALA A 45 9.75 9.31 -26.27
C ALA A 45 8.58 8.31 -26.41
N THR A 46 7.61 8.62 -27.28
CA THR A 46 6.50 7.72 -27.64
C THR A 46 6.51 7.38 -29.13
N ARG A 47 5.71 6.39 -29.52
CA ARG A 47 5.35 6.12 -30.91
C ARG A 47 3.84 6.27 -31.10
N PRO A 48 3.36 6.76 -32.25
CA PRO A 48 1.94 6.72 -32.58
C PRO A 48 1.43 5.27 -32.69
N ASP A 49 0.33 4.98 -32.00
CA ASP A 49 -0.41 3.72 -32.07
C ASP A 49 -1.92 4.02 -32.03
N PRO A 50 -2.64 3.99 -33.16
CA PRO A 50 -4.08 4.23 -33.19
C PRO A 50 -4.91 3.09 -32.56
N THR A 51 -4.26 2.07 -32.00
CA THR A 51 -4.91 0.99 -31.23
C THR A 51 -4.78 1.18 -29.72
N SER A 52 -4.01 2.17 -29.25
CA SER A 52 -4.01 2.61 -27.85
C SER A 52 -5.07 3.70 -27.60
N ARG A 53 -5.37 3.99 -26.32
CA ARG A 53 -6.43 4.93 -25.92
C ARG A 53 -6.07 6.38 -26.21
N THR A 54 -4.82 6.71 -25.93
CA THR A 54 -4.20 8.03 -26.12
C THR A 54 -3.77 8.29 -27.57
N GLY A 55 -3.73 7.23 -28.41
CA GLY A 55 -3.09 7.24 -29.72
C GLY A 55 -1.56 7.11 -29.69
N LEU A 56 -0.96 6.89 -28.51
CA LEU A 56 0.49 6.75 -28.28
C LEU A 56 0.83 5.45 -27.51
N ARG A 57 2.08 5.01 -27.62
CA ARG A 57 2.72 4.05 -26.69
C ARG A 57 4.09 4.56 -26.27
N ILE A 58 4.53 4.31 -25.04
CA ILE A 58 5.93 4.57 -24.65
C ILE A 58 6.86 3.81 -25.61
N ASN A 59 7.92 4.44 -26.10
CA ASN A 59 8.94 3.83 -26.96
C ASN A 59 10.16 3.46 -26.11
N ALA A 60 10.15 2.27 -25.50
CA ALA A 60 11.16 1.85 -24.54
C ALA A 60 12.30 1.05 -25.18
N SER A 61 13.54 1.34 -24.79
CA SER A 61 14.71 0.64 -25.29
C SER A 61 14.83 -0.76 -24.68
N LEU A 62 14.65 -1.80 -25.51
CA LEU A 62 14.76 -3.21 -25.08
C LEU A 62 16.20 -3.67 -24.81
N ILE A 63 17.20 -2.79 -24.95
CA ILE A 63 18.60 -3.08 -24.62
C ILE A 63 18.79 -2.95 -23.10
N ALA A 64 18.76 -4.08 -22.39
CA ALA A 64 18.97 -4.13 -20.94
C ALA A 64 19.84 -5.33 -20.52
N PRO A 65 20.66 -5.20 -19.47
CA PRO A 65 21.59 -6.23 -18.99
C PRO A 65 20.90 -7.54 -18.59
N THR A 66 19.76 -7.47 -17.90
CA THR A 66 19.07 -8.64 -17.32
C THR A 66 17.74 -8.94 -18.01
N GLN A 67 17.29 -10.19 -17.94
CA GLN A 67 15.98 -10.65 -18.36
C GLN A 67 14.87 -9.92 -17.60
N LEU A 68 15.04 -9.71 -16.29
CA LEU A 68 14.11 -8.91 -15.47
C LEU A 68 13.91 -7.52 -16.08
N GLU A 69 15.00 -6.80 -16.36
CA GLU A 69 14.90 -5.46 -16.94
C GLU A 69 14.43 -5.49 -18.41
N ARG A 70 14.82 -6.50 -19.21
CA ARG A 70 14.30 -6.68 -20.58
C ARG A 70 12.79 -6.93 -20.58
N ASN A 71 12.27 -7.72 -19.64
CA ASN A 71 10.84 -7.99 -19.46
C ASN A 71 10.11 -6.70 -19.04
N VAL A 72 10.57 -6.02 -17.98
CA VAL A 72 9.99 -4.77 -17.48
C VAL A 72 9.98 -3.69 -18.57
N ARG A 73 11.06 -3.53 -19.33
CA ARG A 73 11.10 -2.57 -20.44
C ARG A 73 10.24 -3.00 -21.64
N GLY A 74 10.10 -4.30 -21.88
CA GLY A 74 9.18 -4.84 -22.89
C GLY A 74 7.71 -4.58 -22.55
N LEU A 75 7.35 -4.66 -21.27
CA LEU A 75 6.02 -4.29 -20.79
C LEU A 75 5.83 -2.76 -20.73
N LEU A 76 6.88 -1.99 -20.38
CA LEU A 76 6.88 -0.52 -20.43
C LEU A 76 6.59 -0.01 -21.84
N ASP A 77 7.15 -0.66 -22.87
CA ASP A 77 6.86 -0.36 -24.28
C ASP A 77 5.37 -0.55 -24.66
N THR A 78 4.58 -1.26 -23.85
CA THR A 78 3.14 -1.44 -24.07
C THR A 78 2.26 -0.40 -23.39
N LEU A 79 2.78 0.44 -22.49
CA LEU A 79 1.94 1.45 -21.82
C LEU A 79 1.49 2.52 -22.81
N ASP A 80 0.25 2.98 -22.66
CA ASP A 80 -0.37 3.97 -23.55
C ASP A 80 -0.07 5.43 -23.18
N GLY A 81 0.72 5.68 -22.14
CA GLY A 81 1.18 7.02 -21.79
C GLY A 81 2.13 7.00 -20.60
N PHE A 82 2.41 8.18 -20.06
CA PHE A 82 3.30 8.37 -18.92
C PHE A 82 2.54 8.49 -17.59
N GLY A 83 3.30 8.63 -16.50
CA GLY A 83 2.74 8.69 -15.16
C GLY A 83 1.87 9.91 -14.86
N THR A 84 0.82 9.71 -14.08
CA THR A 84 -0.04 10.71 -13.45
C THR A 84 0.50 11.23 -12.12
N PHE A 85 1.33 10.46 -11.43
CA PHE A 85 1.87 10.77 -10.10
C PHE A 85 3.39 10.51 -9.98
N ALA A 86 4.00 9.95 -11.03
CA ALA A 86 5.44 9.83 -11.16
C ALA A 86 6.17 11.20 -11.21
N PRO A 87 7.46 11.28 -10.83
CA PRO A 87 8.27 12.48 -10.97
C PRO A 87 8.51 12.88 -12.44
N ILE A 88 8.58 14.19 -12.67
CA ILE A 88 8.98 14.85 -13.91
C ILE A 88 10.42 15.33 -13.74
N THR A 89 11.30 15.10 -14.72
CA THR A 89 12.72 15.42 -14.67
C THR A 89 13.19 16.27 -15.86
N VAL A 90 14.14 17.17 -15.63
CA VAL A 90 14.83 17.92 -16.68
C VAL A 90 16.26 18.27 -16.26
N ALA A 91 17.24 17.87 -17.09
CA ALA A 91 18.66 18.11 -16.85
C ALA A 91 19.17 19.40 -17.52
N PHE A 92 20.22 19.99 -16.94
CA PHE A 92 20.84 21.24 -17.41
C PHE A 92 22.36 21.10 -17.58
N ASP A 93 22.95 21.83 -18.53
CA ASP A 93 24.41 21.81 -18.75
C ASP A 93 25.22 22.52 -17.64
N GLN A 94 24.56 23.33 -16.81
CA GLN A 94 25.12 24.14 -15.73
C GLN A 94 24.19 24.14 -14.51
N ASP A 95 24.75 24.46 -13.33
CA ASP A 95 24.02 24.43 -12.07
C ASP A 95 22.98 25.55 -11.91
N LEU A 96 21.81 25.19 -11.39
CA LEU A 96 20.73 26.10 -11.05
C LEU A 96 20.95 26.83 -9.71
N GLU A 97 20.40 28.04 -9.59
CA GLU A 97 20.28 28.76 -8.32
C GLU A 97 19.08 28.21 -7.54
N VAL A 98 19.28 27.04 -6.93
CA VAL A 98 18.19 26.25 -6.32
C VAL A 98 17.49 26.95 -5.15
N LEU A 99 18.16 27.85 -4.43
CA LEU A 99 17.55 28.54 -3.29
C LEU A 99 16.59 29.64 -3.74
N ASP A 100 16.90 30.37 -4.82
CA ASP A 100 15.94 31.31 -5.45
C ASP A 100 14.72 30.54 -5.98
N LEU A 101 14.94 29.44 -6.70
CA LEU A 101 13.85 28.61 -7.24
C LEU A 101 12.96 28.01 -6.14
N TYR A 102 13.55 27.49 -5.07
CA TYR A 102 12.83 27.01 -3.87
C TYR A 102 11.94 28.10 -3.26
N ASN A 103 12.50 29.30 -3.07
CA ASN A 103 11.78 30.41 -2.45
C ASN A 103 10.68 30.99 -3.34
N ARG A 104 10.82 30.95 -4.67
CA ARG A 104 9.75 31.33 -5.61
C ARG A 104 8.59 30.34 -5.53
N GLN A 105 8.85 29.07 -5.81
CA GLN A 105 7.79 28.08 -5.96
C GLN A 105 7.03 27.77 -4.64
N ASN A 106 7.64 28.03 -3.48
CA ASN A 106 7.00 27.85 -2.18
C ASN A 106 6.44 29.15 -1.56
N ASN A 107 6.37 30.25 -2.31
CA ASN A 107 5.69 31.46 -1.85
C ASN A 107 4.17 31.39 -2.11
N SER A 108 3.43 32.47 -1.80
CA SER A 108 1.96 32.52 -1.95
C SER A 108 1.48 33.18 -3.27
N ASP A 109 2.39 33.48 -4.18
CA ASP A 109 2.15 34.17 -5.45
C ASP A 109 2.54 33.25 -6.62
N PRO A 110 1.62 32.41 -7.13
CA PRO A 110 1.90 31.51 -8.24
C PRO A 110 2.21 32.25 -9.55
N THR A 111 2.10 33.57 -9.60
CA THR A 111 2.50 34.34 -10.79
C THR A 111 4.02 34.51 -10.91
N ASP A 112 4.80 34.22 -9.86
CA ASP A 112 6.28 34.27 -9.84
C ASP A 112 6.95 32.88 -10.00
N ASP A 113 6.16 31.81 -10.20
CA ASP A 113 6.65 30.44 -10.28
C ASP A 113 7.68 30.22 -11.41
N GLY A 114 8.64 29.33 -11.12
CA GLY A 114 9.66 28.91 -12.08
C GLY A 114 9.14 27.87 -13.06
N VAL A 115 8.29 26.95 -12.59
CA VAL A 115 7.72 25.84 -13.36
C VAL A 115 6.20 25.81 -13.23
N TYR A 116 5.51 25.59 -14.35
CA TYR A 116 4.08 25.28 -14.38
C TYR A 116 3.83 23.92 -15.05
N LEU A 117 2.82 23.20 -14.58
CA LEU A 117 2.27 21.99 -15.19
C LEU A 117 0.80 22.27 -15.54
N VAL A 118 0.47 22.28 -16.83
CA VAL A 118 -0.80 22.80 -17.38
C VAL A 118 -1.55 21.72 -18.17
N ASP A 119 -2.82 21.46 -17.86
CA ASP A 119 -3.72 20.61 -18.68
C ASP A 119 -4.03 21.35 -20.00
N LEU A 120 -3.66 20.77 -21.14
CA LEU A 120 -3.77 21.43 -22.45
C LEU A 120 -5.20 21.54 -23.02
N ARG A 121 -6.24 21.02 -22.34
CA ARG A 121 -7.65 21.16 -22.74
C ARG A 121 -8.38 22.31 -22.05
N ASP A 122 -8.03 22.59 -20.79
CA ASP A 122 -8.77 23.53 -19.95
C ASP A 122 -7.88 24.60 -19.27
N GLY A 123 -6.55 24.43 -19.31
CA GLY A 123 -5.58 25.36 -18.74
C GLY A 123 -5.46 25.28 -17.21
N THR A 124 -6.01 24.25 -16.58
CA THR A 124 -5.84 24.03 -15.14
C THR A 124 -4.38 23.71 -14.81
N THR A 125 -3.86 24.33 -13.75
CA THR A 125 -2.48 24.14 -13.28
C THR A 125 -2.43 23.17 -12.10
N THR A 126 -1.52 22.19 -12.14
CA THR A 126 -1.28 21.29 -11.01
C THR A 126 -0.08 21.76 -10.18
N ALA A 127 -0.24 21.81 -8.86
CA ALA A 127 0.83 22.16 -7.93
C ALA A 127 1.90 21.06 -7.84
N LEU A 128 3.17 21.48 -7.75
CA LEU A 128 4.36 20.64 -7.76
C LEU A 128 5.13 20.75 -6.43
N ASP A 129 5.66 19.63 -5.92
CA ASP A 129 6.55 19.66 -4.76
C ASP A 129 7.95 20.14 -5.15
N PHE A 130 8.40 21.21 -4.49
CA PHE A 130 9.75 21.76 -4.58
C PHE A 130 10.35 21.79 -3.17
N ASN A 131 10.58 20.62 -2.57
CA ASN A 131 10.95 20.49 -1.15
C ASN A 131 9.91 21.12 -0.18
N GLY A 132 8.63 21.19 -0.58
CA GLY A 132 7.55 21.72 0.24
C GLY A 132 7.18 20.82 1.44
N GLY A 133 7.75 19.61 1.47
CA GLY A 133 7.57 18.59 2.51
C GLY A 133 6.45 17.58 2.20
N HIS A 134 5.90 17.61 0.98
CA HIS A 134 4.84 16.71 0.55
C HIS A 134 5.33 15.25 0.39
N PHE A 135 6.59 15.08 -0.02
CA PHE A 135 7.27 13.79 -0.23
C PHE A 135 8.59 13.72 0.58
N PRO A 136 8.54 13.46 1.90
CA PRO A 136 9.76 13.19 2.66
C PRO A 136 10.41 11.92 2.13
N TYR A 137 11.75 11.92 1.99
CA TYR A 137 12.55 10.72 1.66
C TYR A 137 13.42 10.23 2.82
N THR A 138 13.37 10.91 3.96
CA THR A 138 14.25 10.60 5.08
C THR A 138 13.82 9.31 5.79
N LEU A 139 14.77 8.40 5.95
CA LEU A 139 14.55 7.06 6.50
C LEU A 139 14.31 7.09 8.01
N ASN A 140 13.57 6.09 8.49
CA ASN A 140 13.37 5.84 9.92
C ASN A 140 14.53 5.00 10.49
N ASP A 141 14.96 3.96 9.77
CA ASP A 141 16.16 3.18 10.05
C ASP A 141 17.16 3.31 8.88
N PRO A 142 18.35 3.90 9.09
CA PRO A 142 19.39 4.03 8.06
C PRO A 142 20.30 2.79 7.92
N ASN A 143 20.12 1.77 8.76
CA ASN A 143 20.99 0.58 8.85
C ASN A 143 20.30 -0.71 8.37
N GLN A 144 19.04 -0.63 7.94
CA GLN A 144 18.22 -1.78 7.53
C GLN A 144 18.60 -2.45 6.19
N TYR A 145 19.77 -2.11 5.62
CA TYR A 145 20.20 -2.60 4.31
C TYR A 145 21.36 -3.61 4.44
N PHE A 146 21.52 -4.37 3.38
CA PHE A 146 22.26 -5.64 3.31
C PHE A 146 23.76 -5.51 3.60
N LEU A 147 24.36 -6.67 3.91
CA LEU A 147 25.75 -6.86 4.30
C LEU A 147 26.76 -5.91 3.63
N ASN A 148 27.65 -5.30 4.43
CA ASN A 148 28.71 -4.38 4.01
C ASN A 148 28.23 -3.16 3.20
N ASP A 149 27.04 -2.60 3.48
CA ASP A 149 26.57 -1.37 2.83
C ASP A 149 27.53 -0.18 3.11
N PRO A 150 28.17 0.41 2.08
CA PRO A 150 29.11 1.53 2.25
C PRO A 150 28.44 2.81 2.79
N ASN A 151 27.12 2.92 2.67
CA ASN A 151 26.31 4.04 3.12
C ASN A 151 25.56 3.71 4.44
N THR A 152 26.03 2.73 5.22
CA THR A 152 25.50 2.43 6.57
C THR A 152 25.42 3.71 7.42
N GLY A 153 24.28 3.96 8.07
CA GLY A 153 24.03 5.18 8.85
C GLY A 153 23.56 6.41 8.04
N VAL A 154 23.50 6.31 6.70
CA VAL A 154 22.93 7.35 5.84
C VAL A 154 21.40 7.29 5.85
N TYR A 155 20.76 8.36 6.32
CA TYR A 155 19.30 8.51 6.43
C TYR A 155 18.56 8.70 5.10
N ASN A 156 19.15 8.31 3.97
CA ASN A 156 18.51 8.36 2.66
C ASN A 156 18.89 7.17 1.77
N LEU A 157 17.90 6.67 1.02
CA LEU A 157 18.04 5.55 0.09
C LEU A 157 18.46 5.98 -1.32
N ILE A 158 17.99 7.14 -1.79
CA ILE A 158 18.01 7.52 -3.20
C ILE A 158 18.95 8.69 -3.51
N PHE A 159 19.25 9.60 -2.57
CA PHE A 159 20.14 10.77 -2.75
C PHE A 159 21.39 10.68 -1.88
N PRO A 160 22.58 11.12 -2.35
CA PRO A 160 23.80 11.13 -1.53
C PRO A 160 23.75 12.24 -0.47
N LEU A 161 24.55 12.09 0.60
CA LEU A 161 24.66 13.08 1.70
C LEU A 161 25.03 14.50 1.23
N THR A 162 25.69 14.63 0.07
CA THR A 162 26.09 15.92 -0.52
C THR A 162 24.94 16.67 -1.18
N ASN A 163 23.77 16.04 -1.40
CA ASN A 163 22.64 16.65 -2.08
C ASN A 163 21.76 17.46 -1.11
N VAL A 164 22.33 18.50 -0.50
CA VAL A 164 21.65 19.40 0.46
C VAL A 164 21.19 20.71 -0.19
N LEU A 165 20.15 21.31 0.41
CA LEU A 165 19.60 22.60 -0.02
C LEU A 165 20.57 23.73 0.34
N HIS A 166 21.05 23.78 1.60
CA HIS A 166 21.96 24.82 2.09
C HIS A 166 23.42 24.32 2.14
N LEU A 167 24.12 24.36 1.00
CA LEU A 167 25.51 23.88 0.88
C LEU A 167 26.50 24.50 1.89
N ASP A 168 26.34 25.79 2.21
CA ASP A 168 27.24 26.52 3.12
C ASP A 168 26.82 26.41 4.60
N GLN A 169 25.71 25.74 4.90
CA GLN A 169 25.25 25.55 6.27
C GLN A 169 25.92 24.32 6.90
N PRO A 170 26.62 24.46 8.05
CA PRO A 170 27.11 23.30 8.77
C PRO A 170 25.94 22.56 9.45
N HIS A 171 25.97 21.23 9.40
CA HIS A 171 25.06 20.34 10.13
C HIS A 171 25.87 19.64 11.24
N ASP A 172 25.40 19.68 12.49
CA ASP A 172 26.10 19.04 13.62
C ASP A 172 25.88 17.52 13.63
N THR A 173 24.87 17.03 12.91
CA THR A 173 24.57 15.60 12.77
C THR A 173 24.16 15.20 11.35
N LEU A 174 24.39 13.93 10.98
CA LEU A 174 23.85 13.33 9.75
C LEU A 174 22.32 13.40 9.67
N ARG A 175 21.63 13.56 10.81
CA ARG A 175 20.17 13.70 10.83
C ARG A 175 19.72 15.10 10.46
N GLU A 176 20.43 16.14 10.90
CA GLU A 176 20.19 17.52 10.47
C GLU A 176 20.50 17.71 8.99
N GLN A 177 21.59 17.10 8.50
CA GLN A 177 21.91 17.07 7.07
C GLN A 177 20.79 16.41 6.24
N ALA A 178 20.16 15.37 6.77
CA ALA A 178 19.07 14.66 6.11
C ALA A 178 17.67 15.32 6.30
N ASP A 179 17.54 16.28 7.22
CA ASP A 179 16.41 17.22 7.30
C ASP A 179 16.58 18.38 6.30
N ASP A 180 17.82 18.68 5.86
CA ASP A 180 18.19 19.71 4.85
C ASP A 180 18.38 19.13 3.43
N LEU A 181 17.83 17.94 3.17
CA LEU A 181 17.93 17.24 1.90
C LEU A 181 17.30 18.05 0.76
N LEU A 182 18.01 18.19 -0.36
CA LEU A 182 17.48 18.76 -1.60
C LEU A 182 16.77 17.67 -2.42
N THR A 183 15.44 17.57 -2.30
CA THR A 183 14.67 16.52 -2.97
C THR A 183 14.34 16.83 -4.43
N PHE A 184 14.23 18.11 -4.79
CA PHE A 184 13.76 18.56 -6.09
C PHE A 184 14.86 18.87 -7.12
N TYR A 185 16.13 18.70 -6.75
CA TYR A 185 17.25 18.88 -7.68
C TYR A 185 18.43 17.96 -7.32
N GLU A 186 18.89 17.20 -8.31
CA GLU A 186 20.03 16.30 -8.23
C GLU A 186 21.30 17.02 -8.73
N ARG A 187 22.19 17.39 -7.82
CA ARG A 187 23.43 18.12 -8.16
C ARG A 187 24.41 17.29 -9.01
N GLU A 188 24.38 15.97 -8.86
CA GLU A 188 25.29 15.03 -9.55
C GLU A 188 25.10 15.03 -11.07
N THR A 189 23.85 15.14 -11.54
CA THR A 189 23.47 15.14 -12.97
C THR A 189 22.93 16.49 -13.45
N ARG A 190 22.81 17.47 -12.54
CA ARG A 190 22.13 18.75 -12.75
C ARG A 190 20.66 18.61 -13.18
N THR A 191 19.97 17.64 -12.59
CA THR A 191 18.56 17.33 -12.92
C THR A 191 17.60 17.95 -11.93
N LEU A 192 16.73 18.84 -12.40
CA LEU A 192 15.53 19.25 -11.68
C LEU A 192 14.53 18.08 -11.66
N ILE A 193 13.98 17.76 -10.50
CA ILE A 193 13.04 16.66 -10.26
C ILE A 193 11.82 17.25 -9.56
N VAL A 194 10.65 17.23 -10.19
CA VAL A 194 9.42 17.83 -9.64
C VAL A 194 8.28 16.84 -9.71
N ARG A 195 7.39 16.82 -8.73
CA ARG A 195 6.32 15.83 -8.65
C ARG A 195 4.98 16.49 -8.35
N PRO A 196 3.88 16.14 -9.05
CA PRO A 196 2.57 16.69 -8.74
C PRO A 196 2.11 16.21 -7.36
N ILE A 197 1.57 17.11 -6.53
CA ILE A 197 1.19 16.79 -5.14
C ILE A 197 -0.12 15.99 -5.00
N VAL A 198 -0.84 15.87 -6.12
CA VAL A 198 -2.06 15.10 -6.38
C VAL A 198 -1.93 14.45 -7.76
N PRO A 199 -2.57 13.31 -8.06
CA PRO A 199 -2.46 12.67 -9.36
C PRO A 199 -3.06 13.54 -10.46
N LEU A 200 -2.41 13.54 -11.63
CA LEU A 200 -2.95 14.09 -12.85
C LEU A 200 -4.11 13.25 -13.37
N ARG A 201 -4.94 13.84 -14.24
CA ARG A 201 -5.99 13.07 -14.93
C ARG A 201 -5.33 12.08 -15.89
N GLN A 202 -5.89 10.88 -15.99
CA GLN A 202 -5.50 9.86 -16.98
C GLN A 202 -5.90 10.27 -18.42
N GLU A 203 -5.27 9.64 -19.42
CA GLU A 203 -5.54 9.84 -20.86
C GLU A 203 -5.47 11.32 -21.30
N ARG A 204 -4.48 12.06 -20.82
CA ARG A 204 -4.50 13.52 -20.82
C ARG A 204 -3.19 14.15 -21.26
N LYS A 205 -3.29 15.17 -22.12
CA LYS A 205 -2.13 15.95 -22.57
C LYS A 205 -1.84 17.11 -21.61
N TYR A 206 -0.61 17.16 -21.14
CA TYR A 206 -0.09 18.20 -20.27
C TYR A 206 1.11 18.90 -20.92
N ALA A 207 1.29 20.18 -20.60
CA ALA A 207 2.52 20.91 -20.88
C ALA A 207 3.27 21.20 -19.59
N ILE A 208 4.59 20.96 -19.59
CA ILE A 208 5.50 21.55 -18.62
C ILE A 208 6.04 22.84 -19.23
N VAL A 209 6.02 23.92 -18.44
CA VAL A 209 6.48 25.25 -18.85
C VAL A 209 7.54 25.71 -17.87
N LEU A 210 8.78 25.83 -18.35
CA LEU A 210 9.91 26.41 -17.63
C LEU A 210 10.04 27.89 -18.00
N THR A 211 10.06 28.77 -17.00
CA THR A 211 10.12 30.22 -17.23
C THR A 211 11.53 30.78 -17.21
N ASN A 212 11.69 32.01 -17.70
CA ASN A 212 12.91 32.80 -17.56
C ASN A 212 13.24 33.22 -16.10
N ARG A 213 12.39 32.84 -15.14
CA ARG A 213 12.61 33.05 -13.70
C ARG A 213 13.54 31.99 -13.10
N ILE A 214 13.63 30.79 -13.70
CA ILE A 214 14.64 29.81 -13.34
C ILE A 214 16.01 30.33 -13.79
N ARG A 215 16.95 30.44 -12.85
CA ARG A 215 18.30 30.99 -13.08
C ARG A 215 19.38 29.97 -12.78
N GLY A 216 20.51 30.11 -13.47
CA GLY A 216 21.76 29.50 -13.05
C GLY A 216 22.42 30.27 -11.91
N THR A 217 23.42 29.66 -11.28
CA THR A 217 24.30 30.32 -10.28
C THR A 217 25.04 31.55 -10.83
N ASN A 218 25.08 31.72 -12.15
CA ASN A 218 25.56 32.92 -12.84
C ASN A 218 24.51 34.06 -12.94
N GLY A 219 23.34 33.90 -12.32
CA GLY A 219 22.23 34.87 -12.28
C GLY A 219 21.41 34.98 -13.58
N LYS A 220 21.78 34.27 -14.64
CA LYS A 220 21.10 34.31 -15.94
C LYS A 220 19.99 33.27 -16.02
N ALA A 221 18.91 33.60 -16.71
CA ALA A 221 17.81 32.69 -16.97
C ALA A 221 18.26 31.46 -17.78
N ILE A 222 17.61 30.32 -17.59
CA ILE A 222 17.81 29.12 -18.42
C ILE A 222 17.50 29.37 -19.90
N VAL A 223 18.00 28.51 -20.79
CA VAL A 223 17.78 28.62 -22.24
C VAL A 223 17.33 27.30 -22.88
N SER A 224 16.47 27.41 -23.91
CA SER A 224 16.06 26.30 -24.78
C SER A 224 17.26 25.66 -25.50
N PRO A 225 17.23 24.34 -25.78
CA PRO A 225 18.21 23.70 -26.65
C PRO A 225 18.01 24.02 -28.14
N HIS A 226 16.89 24.65 -28.51
CA HIS A 226 16.46 24.88 -29.90
C HIS A 226 16.37 26.39 -30.23
N SER A 227 16.02 26.70 -31.49
CA SER A 227 15.79 28.08 -31.94
C SER A 227 14.49 28.69 -31.40
N GLY A 228 13.49 27.87 -31.11
CA GLY A 228 12.28 28.25 -30.38
C GLY A 228 12.21 27.68 -28.97
N VAL A 229 11.18 28.08 -28.23
CA VAL A 229 10.94 27.68 -26.82
C VAL A 229 10.49 26.21 -26.64
N ASN A 230 10.38 25.43 -27.71
CA ASN A 230 10.02 24.01 -27.67
C ASN A 230 10.68 23.26 -28.84
N HIS A 231 10.71 21.93 -28.78
CA HIS A 231 11.10 21.12 -29.93
C HIS A 231 10.07 21.25 -31.06
N ALA A 232 10.53 21.47 -32.30
CA ALA A 232 9.66 21.81 -33.45
C ALA A 232 8.50 20.82 -33.66
N ALA A 233 8.76 19.52 -33.51
CA ALA A 233 7.75 18.46 -33.67
C ALA A 233 6.59 18.51 -32.66
N GLN A 234 6.74 19.18 -31.50
CA GLN A 234 5.67 19.35 -30.51
C GLN A 234 4.91 20.69 -30.66
N THR A 235 5.19 21.49 -31.69
CA THR A 235 4.61 22.84 -31.82
C THR A 235 3.09 22.83 -32.05
N ASP A 236 2.56 21.86 -32.80
CA ASP A 236 1.12 21.70 -33.00
C ASP A 236 0.44 21.20 -31.72
N GLU A 237 1.09 20.29 -31.00
CA GLU A 237 0.64 19.70 -29.73
C GLU A 237 0.59 20.72 -28.59
N LEU A 238 1.60 21.59 -28.48
CA LEU A 238 1.66 22.67 -27.50
C LEU A 238 0.83 23.89 -27.87
N ARG A 239 0.28 23.99 -29.10
CA ARG A 239 -0.49 25.17 -29.55
C ARG A 239 -1.63 25.60 -28.61
N PRO A 240 -2.39 24.69 -27.95
CA PRO A 240 -3.42 25.07 -26.98
C PRO A 240 -2.90 25.91 -25.81
N LEU A 241 -1.62 25.75 -25.42
CA LEU A 241 -0.99 26.51 -24.33
C LEU A 241 -1.10 28.03 -24.55
N LEU A 242 -1.12 28.51 -25.79
CA LEU A 242 -1.27 29.94 -26.10
C LEU A 242 -2.61 30.54 -25.65
N ALA A 243 -3.65 29.72 -25.51
CA ALA A 243 -4.95 30.10 -24.95
C ALA A 243 -5.06 29.80 -23.44
N HIS A 244 -4.08 29.11 -22.87
CA HIS A 244 -4.09 28.52 -21.53
C HIS A 244 -2.85 28.91 -20.71
N LEU A 245 -2.23 30.07 -20.99
CA LEU A 245 -1.12 30.58 -20.19
C LEU A 245 -1.58 30.85 -18.74
N PRO A 246 -0.84 30.37 -17.72
CA PRO A 246 -1.12 30.67 -16.32
C PRO A 246 -1.22 32.17 -16.04
N PRO A 247 -2.02 32.60 -15.04
CA PRO A 247 -2.11 34.00 -14.65
C PRO A 247 -0.73 34.62 -14.38
N GLY A 248 -0.46 35.78 -14.99
CA GLY A 248 0.82 36.49 -14.87
C GLY A 248 1.97 35.91 -15.71
N LEU A 249 1.76 34.84 -16.49
CA LEU A 249 2.73 34.34 -17.47
C LEU A 249 2.40 34.86 -18.87
N ARG A 250 3.40 35.43 -19.57
CA ARG A 250 3.29 35.80 -20.99
C ARG A 250 4.16 34.86 -21.83
N LEU A 251 3.96 34.88 -23.15
CA LEU A 251 4.71 34.03 -24.08
C LEU A 251 6.22 34.35 -24.06
N GLU A 252 6.60 35.62 -23.88
CA GLU A 252 7.99 36.05 -23.72
C GLU A 252 8.65 35.65 -22.38
N ASP A 253 7.86 35.17 -21.41
CA ASP A 253 8.35 34.71 -20.12
C ASP A 253 8.69 33.20 -20.12
N ILE A 254 8.30 32.47 -21.17
CA ILE A 254 8.65 31.05 -21.36
C ILE A 254 10.08 30.93 -21.86
N ALA A 255 10.91 30.15 -21.16
CA ALA A 255 12.26 29.81 -21.59
C ALA A 255 12.32 28.47 -22.33
N TYR A 256 11.56 27.48 -21.85
CA TYR A 256 11.39 26.19 -22.51
C TYR A 256 10.06 25.51 -22.14
N ALA A 257 9.45 24.78 -23.07
CA ALA A 257 8.24 23.99 -22.82
C ALA A 257 8.23 22.69 -23.64
N TRP A 258 7.60 21.65 -23.09
CA TRP A 258 7.37 20.37 -23.76
C TRP A 258 6.04 19.76 -23.31
N ALA A 259 5.51 18.81 -24.09
CA ALA A 259 4.27 18.11 -23.77
C ALA A 259 4.50 16.62 -23.48
N PHE A 260 3.60 16.06 -22.69
CA PHE A 260 3.47 14.62 -22.47
C PHE A 260 2.00 14.21 -22.28
N THR A 261 1.68 12.96 -22.59
CA THR A 261 0.36 12.37 -22.41
C THR A 261 0.37 11.34 -21.29
N THR A 262 -0.58 11.43 -20.34
CA THR A 262 -0.74 10.44 -19.25
C THR A 262 -1.40 9.15 -19.73
N GLN A 263 -1.00 8.02 -19.14
CA GLN A 263 -1.57 6.69 -19.38
C GLN A 263 -3.02 6.56 -18.90
N SER A 264 -3.67 5.47 -19.27
CA SER A 264 -4.88 4.98 -18.60
C SER A 264 -4.54 4.28 -17.28
N THR A 265 -5.21 4.62 -16.17
CA THR A 265 -4.90 4.10 -14.82
C THR A 265 -6.04 3.31 -14.20
N THR A 266 -7.30 3.73 -14.32
CA THR A 266 -8.46 3.00 -13.77
C THR A 266 -9.12 2.05 -14.77
N HIS A 267 -8.93 2.34 -16.05
CA HIS A 267 -9.73 1.80 -17.16
C HIS A 267 -9.83 0.27 -17.16
N ASP A 268 -8.72 -0.44 -16.99
CA ASP A 268 -8.73 -1.91 -17.03
C ASP A 268 -9.61 -2.52 -15.93
N LEU A 269 -9.62 -1.95 -14.72
CA LEU A 269 -10.51 -2.42 -13.65
C LEU A 269 -11.98 -2.11 -13.97
N GLU A 270 -12.27 -0.97 -14.61
CA GLU A 270 -13.62 -0.64 -15.08
C GLU A 270 -14.11 -1.63 -16.15
N VAL A 271 -13.24 -2.02 -17.08
CA VAL A 271 -13.56 -3.00 -18.13
C VAL A 271 -13.65 -4.42 -17.62
N ILE A 272 -12.78 -4.85 -16.68
CA ILE A 272 -12.93 -6.15 -16.01
C ILE A 272 -14.26 -6.17 -15.24
N ARG A 273 -14.59 -5.12 -14.47
CA ARG A 273 -15.85 -5.02 -13.72
C ARG A 273 -17.06 -5.12 -14.65
N ARG A 274 -17.08 -4.35 -15.75
CA ARG A 274 -18.13 -4.45 -16.78
C ARG A 274 -18.20 -5.86 -17.37
N GLY A 275 -17.07 -6.45 -17.72
CA GLY A 275 -16.99 -7.80 -18.28
C GLY A 275 -17.55 -8.88 -17.35
N LEU A 276 -17.25 -8.77 -16.05
CA LEU A 276 -17.83 -9.63 -15.00
C LEU A 276 -19.36 -9.45 -14.92
N HIS A 277 -19.90 -8.25 -15.09
CA HIS A 277 -21.35 -8.00 -15.14
C HIS A 277 -21.99 -8.34 -16.51
N GLY A 278 -21.20 -8.71 -17.52
CA GLY A 278 -21.68 -9.14 -18.84
C GLY A 278 -21.75 -8.03 -19.89
N ASP A 279 -21.08 -6.90 -19.64
CA ASP A 279 -21.06 -5.73 -20.52
C ASP A 279 -19.68 -5.46 -21.11
N GLY A 280 -19.65 -4.89 -22.32
CA GLY A 280 -18.42 -4.39 -22.95
C GLY A 280 -17.50 -5.48 -23.51
N PRO A 281 -16.23 -5.14 -23.80
CA PRO A 281 -15.34 -6.03 -24.56
C PRO A 281 -15.00 -7.33 -23.81
N LEU A 282 -15.06 -7.35 -22.47
CA LEU A 282 -14.78 -8.54 -21.67
C LEU A 282 -16.05 -9.24 -21.16
N GLN A 283 -17.22 -9.03 -21.78
CA GLN A 283 -18.51 -9.63 -21.38
C GLN A 283 -18.49 -11.18 -21.25
N THR A 284 -17.53 -11.83 -21.90
CA THR A 284 -17.27 -13.28 -21.81
C THR A 284 -16.89 -13.72 -20.38
N LEU A 285 -16.30 -12.83 -19.57
CA LEU A 285 -15.97 -13.11 -18.17
C LEU A 285 -17.22 -13.47 -17.35
N ASN A 286 -18.37 -12.82 -17.58
CA ASN A 286 -19.63 -13.19 -16.92
C ASN A 286 -20.04 -14.63 -17.21
N TYR A 287 -19.84 -15.11 -18.44
CA TYR A 287 -20.20 -16.47 -18.84
C TYR A 287 -19.27 -17.53 -18.23
N VAL A 288 -17.95 -17.29 -18.29
CA VAL A 288 -16.93 -18.21 -17.76
C VAL A 288 -16.95 -18.22 -16.23
N TYR A 289 -17.04 -17.06 -15.61
CA TYR A 289 -16.97 -16.83 -14.16
C TYR A 289 -18.34 -16.43 -13.59
N ARG A 290 -19.39 -17.16 -14.01
CA ARG A 290 -20.75 -16.96 -13.52
C ARG A 290 -20.88 -17.28 -12.04
N VAL A 291 -21.61 -16.44 -11.30
CA VAL A 291 -21.94 -16.65 -9.87
C VAL A 291 -23.31 -17.30 -9.66
N LYS A 292 -24.16 -17.36 -10.70
CA LYS A 292 -25.47 -18.03 -10.71
C LYS A 292 -25.52 -19.09 -11.81
N ASP A 293 -26.00 -20.29 -11.48
CA ASP A 293 -26.45 -21.32 -12.42
C ASP A 293 -27.97 -21.19 -12.59
N VAL A 294 -28.41 -20.51 -13.65
CA VAL A 294 -29.82 -20.20 -13.91
C VAL A 294 -30.53 -21.40 -14.56
N THR A 295 -31.65 -21.84 -13.99
CA THR A 295 -32.48 -22.92 -14.52
C THR A 295 -33.84 -22.42 -15.04
N SER A 296 -34.35 -21.31 -14.50
CA SER A 296 -35.53 -20.59 -15.01
C SER A 296 -35.40 -19.07 -14.80
N SER A 297 -36.42 -18.27 -15.15
CA SER A 297 -36.40 -16.82 -14.88
C SER A 297 -36.50 -16.45 -13.39
N SER A 298 -36.84 -17.41 -12.52
CA SER A 298 -36.92 -17.22 -11.05
C SER A 298 -36.02 -18.17 -10.27
N ASP A 299 -35.60 -19.29 -10.88
CA ASP A 299 -34.90 -20.37 -10.19
C ASP A 299 -33.44 -20.40 -10.66
N TYR A 300 -32.53 -20.36 -9.69
CA TYR A 300 -31.09 -20.48 -9.92
C TYR A 300 -30.40 -21.02 -8.66
N SER A 301 -29.23 -21.65 -8.83
CA SER A 301 -28.34 -21.96 -7.72
C SER A 301 -27.11 -21.05 -7.74
N THR A 302 -26.74 -20.48 -6.59
CA THR A 302 -25.50 -19.73 -6.44
C THR A 302 -24.29 -20.65 -6.44
N ARG A 303 -23.24 -20.26 -7.15
CA ARG A 303 -21.96 -20.99 -7.24
C ARG A 303 -21.07 -20.68 -6.05
N ILE A 304 -21.42 -21.29 -4.93
CA ILE A 304 -20.69 -21.25 -3.67
C ILE A 304 -20.49 -22.67 -3.15
N GLN A 305 -19.31 -22.95 -2.62
CA GLN A 305 -19.05 -24.16 -1.83
C GLN A 305 -19.00 -23.74 -0.36
N VAL A 306 -20.00 -24.08 0.45
CA VAL A 306 -19.88 -23.95 1.90
C VAL A 306 -18.97 -25.06 2.41
N LEU A 307 -17.99 -24.73 3.24
CA LEU A 307 -17.06 -25.68 3.83
C LEU A 307 -17.59 -26.18 5.18
N GLN A 308 -17.25 -27.43 5.51
CA GLN A 308 -17.62 -28.02 6.79
C GLN A 308 -16.74 -27.43 7.88
N GLU A 309 -17.34 -27.02 9.00
CA GLU A 309 -16.64 -26.41 10.13
C GLU A 309 -16.42 -27.39 11.29
N ARG A 310 -17.37 -28.29 11.52
CA ARG A 310 -17.39 -29.16 12.70
C ARG A 310 -17.26 -30.63 12.35
N GLY A 311 -16.67 -31.41 13.25
CA GLY A 311 -16.44 -32.84 13.07
C GLY A 311 -15.12 -33.16 12.38
N ALA A 312 -14.97 -34.43 11.97
CA ALA A 312 -13.79 -34.95 11.29
C ALA A 312 -13.72 -34.54 9.82
N PHE A 313 -12.50 -34.42 9.29
CA PHE A 313 -12.24 -34.14 7.88
C PHE A 313 -11.27 -35.17 7.25
N PRO A 314 -11.60 -35.77 6.10
CA PRO A 314 -12.92 -35.74 5.45
C PRO A 314 -14.00 -36.41 6.34
N PRO A 315 -15.29 -36.07 6.17
CA PRO A 315 -16.35 -36.66 6.96
C PRO A 315 -16.47 -38.18 6.68
N PRO A 316 -16.64 -39.04 7.70
CA PRO A 316 -16.70 -40.50 7.51
C PRO A 316 -17.85 -40.97 6.61
N ASP A 317 -18.93 -40.19 6.56
CA ASP A 317 -20.07 -40.41 5.66
C ASP A 317 -20.65 -39.04 5.26
N ALA A 318 -20.24 -38.54 4.09
CA ALA A 318 -20.70 -37.26 3.57
C ALA A 318 -22.23 -37.22 3.35
N SER A 319 -22.90 -38.37 3.16
CA SER A 319 -24.36 -38.42 2.97
C SER A 319 -25.14 -38.10 4.24
N LYS A 320 -24.50 -38.16 5.42
CA LYS A 320 -25.09 -37.85 6.72
C LYS A 320 -24.63 -36.51 7.31
N ASN A 321 -23.88 -35.72 6.55
CA ASN A 321 -23.34 -34.44 7.03
C ASN A 321 -24.35 -33.31 6.78
N GLY A 322 -25.21 -33.07 7.76
CA GLY A 322 -26.27 -32.04 7.71
C GLY A 322 -25.73 -30.60 7.79
N PRO A 323 -26.58 -29.61 7.44
CA PRO A 323 -26.18 -28.20 7.34
C PRO A 323 -25.68 -27.63 8.68
N GLU A 324 -26.08 -28.20 9.81
CA GLU A 324 -25.63 -27.76 11.14
C GLU A 324 -24.09 -27.83 11.33
N ASN A 325 -23.39 -28.65 10.54
CA ASN A 325 -21.93 -28.79 10.61
C ASN A 325 -21.16 -27.82 9.68
N PHE A 326 -21.88 -27.00 8.91
CA PHE A 326 -21.35 -25.98 7.99
C PHE A 326 -21.39 -24.56 8.58
N ILE A 327 -21.80 -24.46 9.86
CA ILE A 327 -21.64 -23.25 10.68
C ILE A 327 -20.79 -23.57 11.91
N LEU A 328 -20.09 -22.56 12.42
CA LEU A 328 -19.29 -22.62 13.64
C LEU A 328 -19.86 -21.70 14.73
N PRO A 329 -20.84 -22.16 15.53
CA PRO A 329 -21.44 -21.35 16.59
C PRO A 329 -20.43 -20.96 17.68
N VAL A 330 -20.38 -19.68 18.01
CA VAL A 330 -19.59 -19.14 19.12
C VAL A 330 -20.11 -19.67 20.44
N SER A 331 -21.44 -19.62 20.62
CA SER A 331 -22.15 -20.26 21.73
C SER A 331 -22.73 -21.60 21.28
N ASN A 332 -22.75 -22.59 22.18
CA ASN A 332 -23.42 -23.89 21.97
C ASN A 332 -22.88 -24.77 20.82
N CYS A 333 -21.62 -24.59 20.40
CA CYS A 333 -20.93 -25.60 19.60
C CYS A 333 -20.91 -26.95 20.36
N ALA A 334 -21.75 -27.89 19.94
CA ALA A 334 -21.92 -29.20 20.58
C ALA A 334 -21.93 -30.30 19.53
N ALA A 335 -20.78 -30.95 19.36
CA ALA A 335 -20.66 -32.27 18.78
C ALA A 335 -19.82 -33.11 19.75
N PRO A 336 -20.31 -34.23 20.31
CA PRO A 336 -19.54 -35.02 21.26
C PRO A 336 -18.20 -35.47 20.63
N PRO A 337 -17.05 -35.30 21.31
CA PRO A 337 -16.86 -35.00 22.73
C PRO A 337 -16.58 -33.51 23.08
N ALA A 338 -16.80 -32.55 22.18
CA ALA A 338 -16.42 -31.16 22.39
C ALA A 338 -17.30 -30.44 23.47
N PRO A 339 -16.69 -29.61 24.35
CA PRO A 339 -17.42 -28.76 25.28
C PRO A 339 -18.07 -27.55 24.57
N PRO A 340 -19.08 -26.89 25.19
CA PRO A 340 -19.72 -25.71 24.63
C PRO A 340 -18.70 -24.59 24.35
N GLY A 341 -18.75 -24.01 23.14
CA GLY A 341 -17.82 -22.96 22.72
C GLY A 341 -16.47 -23.51 22.22
N CYS A 342 -16.51 -24.55 21.38
CA CYS A 342 -15.33 -25.24 20.83
C CYS A 342 -14.26 -24.30 20.25
N LEU A 343 -14.63 -23.25 19.49
CA LEU A 343 -13.66 -22.27 18.96
C LEU A 343 -13.04 -21.43 20.07
N THR A 344 -13.83 -20.89 21.00
CA THR A 344 -13.30 -20.12 22.14
C THR A 344 -12.42 -20.97 23.05
N ALA A 345 -12.73 -22.26 23.22
CA ALA A 345 -11.93 -23.21 23.99
C ALA A 345 -10.66 -23.68 23.27
N LEU A 346 -10.67 -23.70 21.93
CA LEU A 346 -9.47 -23.89 21.10
C LEU A 346 -8.56 -22.65 21.21
N LEU A 347 -9.10 -21.45 21.04
CA LEU A 347 -8.37 -20.18 21.12
C LEU A 347 -7.84 -19.86 22.53
N ASP A 348 -8.41 -20.44 23.58
CA ASP A 348 -7.87 -20.35 24.95
C ASP A 348 -6.90 -21.50 25.33
N ASP A 349 -6.72 -22.52 24.48
CA ASP A 349 -5.73 -23.58 24.73
C ASP A 349 -4.31 -22.97 24.75
N PRO A 350 -3.50 -23.19 25.81
CA PRO A 350 -2.17 -22.59 25.92
C PRO A 350 -1.24 -22.90 24.74
N GLN A 351 -1.36 -24.07 24.10
CA GLN A 351 -0.56 -24.42 22.92
C GLN A 351 -1.00 -23.63 21.69
N VAL A 352 -2.31 -23.45 21.52
CA VAL A 352 -2.89 -22.65 20.42
C VAL A 352 -2.59 -21.16 20.63
N ARG A 353 -2.60 -20.66 21.86
CA ARG A 353 -2.24 -19.27 22.18
C ARG A 353 -0.76 -18.96 21.90
N ALA A 354 0.12 -19.92 22.21
CA ALA A 354 1.53 -19.83 21.83
C ALA A 354 1.74 -19.89 20.31
N LEU A 355 0.83 -20.56 19.58
CA LEU A 355 0.90 -20.73 18.13
C LEU A 355 0.33 -19.55 17.32
N LEU A 356 -0.82 -19.00 17.73
CA LEU A 356 -1.62 -18.13 16.85
C LEU A 356 -1.28 -16.64 16.93
N ILE A 357 -0.77 -16.13 18.06
CA ILE A 357 -0.76 -14.67 18.28
C ILE A 357 0.51 -14.17 19.00
N GLY A 358 1.17 -14.98 19.83
CA GLY A 358 2.16 -14.47 20.79
C GLY A 358 1.59 -13.48 21.82
N ALA A 359 0.27 -13.27 21.79
CA ALA A 359 -0.47 -12.34 22.62
C ALA A 359 -0.42 -12.74 24.09
N ASN A 360 -0.35 -11.72 24.95
CA ASN A 360 -0.50 -11.93 26.36
C ASN A 360 -1.97 -12.28 26.71
N ALA A 361 -2.19 -12.77 27.93
CA ALA A 361 -3.52 -13.22 28.35
C ALA A 361 -4.61 -12.14 28.31
N ALA A 362 -4.26 -10.86 28.46
CA ALA A 362 -5.23 -9.77 28.40
C ALA A 362 -5.64 -9.42 26.96
N GLU A 363 -4.70 -9.50 26.00
CA GLU A 363 -4.99 -9.33 24.57
C GLU A 363 -5.88 -10.46 24.04
N ALA A 364 -5.55 -11.72 24.36
CA ALA A 364 -6.39 -12.87 24.01
C ALA A 364 -7.79 -12.79 24.64
N GLN A 365 -7.89 -12.37 25.91
CA GLN A 365 -9.21 -12.18 26.55
C GLN A 365 -9.99 -11.02 25.91
N ALA A 366 -9.34 -9.90 25.58
CA ALA A 366 -9.99 -8.76 24.93
C ALA A 366 -10.55 -9.14 23.54
N LEU A 367 -9.84 -9.99 22.81
CA LEU A 367 -10.31 -10.58 21.55
C LEU A 367 -11.57 -11.44 21.75
N LEU A 368 -11.50 -12.43 22.66
CA LEU A 368 -12.61 -13.33 22.98
C LEU A 368 -13.84 -12.58 23.51
N ASP A 369 -13.64 -11.50 24.27
CA ASP A 369 -14.69 -10.61 24.76
C ASP A 369 -15.49 -9.92 23.64
N THR A 370 -14.97 -9.83 22.41
CA THR A 370 -15.71 -9.32 21.25
C THR A 370 -16.66 -10.36 20.65
N PHE A 371 -16.35 -11.66 20.78
CA PHE A 371 -17.09 -12.74 20.11
C PHE A 371 -18.51 -12.92 20.66
N LYS A 372 -18.83 -12.38 21.84
CA LYS A 372 -20.22 -12.33 22.37
C LYS A 372 -21.22 -11.63 21.44
N TYR A 373 -20.76 -10.83 20.49
CA TYR A 373 -21.59 -10.16 19.48
C TYR A 373 -21.73 -10.97 18.16
N VAL A 374 -20.88 -11.97 17.94
CA VAL A 374 -20.96 -12.92 16.82
C VAL A 374 -21.88 -14.07 17.26
N ASP A 375 -22.63 -14.63 16.32
CA ASP A 375 -23.39 -15.86 16.58
C ASP A 375 -22.64 -17.09 16.10
N TYR A 376 -22.18 -17.07 14.85
CA TYR A 376 -21.37 -18.12 14.25
C TYR A 376 -20.42 -17.60 13.17
N PHE A 377 -19.43 -18.42 12.83
CA PHE A 377 -18.58 -18.24 11.65
C PHE A 377 -18.97 -19.21 10.53
N VAL A 378 -18.63 -18.85 9.29
CA VAL A 378 -18.83 -19.68 8.09
C VAL A 378 -17.63 -19.57 7.16
N SER A 379 -17.09 -20.70 6.74
CA SER A 379 -16.05 -20.81 5.73
C SER A 379 -16.65 -21.27 4.40
N GLY A 380 -16.14 -20.78 3.28
CA GLY A 380 -16.60 -21.19 1.97
C GLY A 380 -15.63 -20.86 0.85
N ALA A 381 -15.95 -21.26 -0.37
CA ALA A 381 -15.16 -20.96 -1.55
C ALA A 381 -16.02 -20.63 -2.78
N PHE A 382 -15.47 -19.83 -3.69
CA PHE A 382 -16.03 -19.49 -4.99
C PHE A 382 -14.93 -19.42 -6.06
N PHE A 383 -15.30 -19.37 -7.34
CA PHE A 383 -14.33 -19.23 -8.43
C PHE A 383 -14.20 -17.78 -8.90
N SER A 384 -12.95 -17.33 -9.06
CA SER A 384 -12.57 -16.02 -9.58
C SER A 384 -11.71 -16.16 -10.85
N PRO A 385 -11.73 -15.20 -11.79
CA PRO A 385 -10.73 -15.12 -12.84
C PRO A 385 -9.37 -14.73 -12.27
N SER A 386 -8.41 -15.64 -12.34
CA SER A 386 -7.00 -15.34 -12.13
C SER A 386 -6.39 -14.90 -13.46
N PHE A 387 -5.96 -13.65 -13.55
CA PHE A 387 -5.24 -13.07 -14.69
C PHE A 387 -3.74 -13.39 -14.66
N LEU A 388 -3.24 -13.87 -13.51
CA LEU A 388 -1.83 -14.16 -13.28
C LEU A 388 -1.50 -15.65 -13.42
N ASN A 389 -2.23 -16.53 -12.72
CA ASN A 389 -1.95 -17.96 -12.64
C ASN A 389 -2.07 -18.67 -14.00
N THR A 390 -0.97 -18.73 -14.75
CA THR A 390 -0.90 -19.31 -16.10
C THR A 390 0.39 -20.11 -16.30
N ASP A 391 0.38 -21.09 -17.22
CA ASP A 391 1.48 -22.05 -17.39
C ASP A 391 2.80 -21.49 -17.98
N SER A 392 2.95 -20.16 -18.10
CA SER A 392 4.10 -19.52 -18.74
C SER A 392 4.82 -18.53 -17.82
N GLY A 393 6.13 -18.70 -17.66
CA GLY A 393 6.98 -17.83 -16.84
C GLY A 393 7.02 -18.25 -15.37
N ALA A 394 7.93 -17.65 -14.60
CA ALA A 394 7.90 -17.77 -13.15
C ALA A 394 6.69 -17.01 -12.58
N PRO A 395 6.14 -17.39 -11.41
CA PRO A 395 5.00 -16.69 -10.80
C PRO A 395 5.20 -15.17 -10.69
N ALA A 396 6.39 -14.75 -10.27
CA ALA A 396 6.79 -13.34 -10.11
C ALA A 396 6.98 -12.56 -11.43
N ASP A 397 6.88 -13.21 -12.60
CA ASP A 397 7.01 -12.58 -13.93
C ASP A 397 5.64 -12.43 -14.63
N GLN A 398 4.56 -12.85 -13.95
CA GLN A 398 3.21 -12.83 -14.49
C GLN A 398 2.60 -11.42 -14.38
N SER A 399 1.97 -10.96 -15.45
CA SER A 399 1.30 -9.67 -15.57
C SER A 399 0.00 -9.81 -16.37
N PHE A 400 -0.91 -8.85 -16.24
CA PHE A 400 -2.21 -8.84 -16.89
C PHE A 400 -2.07 -8.75 -18.42
N GLN A 401 -2.71 -9.68 -19.13
CA GLN A 401 -2.74 -9.70 -20.59
C GLN A 401 -4.19 -9.54 -21.08
N ILE A 402 -4.53 -8.31 -21.46
CA ILE A 402 -5.88 -7.90 -21.88
C ILE A 402 -5.81 -7.28 -23.28
N ASP A 403 -6.66 -7.77 -24.19
CA ASP A 403 -6.85 -7.24 -25.53
C ASP A 403 -8.35 -7.00 -25.76
N GLU A 404 -8.80 -5.80 -25.42
CA GLU A 404 -10.20 -5.40 -25.56
C GLU A 404 -10.67 -5.39 -27.00
N ARG A 405 -9.79 -5.11 -27.97
CA ARG A 405 -10.14 -5.03 -29.39
C ARG A 405 -10.55 -6.40 -29.91
N ASN A 406 -9.87 -7.45 -29.47
CA ASN A 406 -10.22 -8.83 -29.79
C ASN A 406 -11.14 -9.48 -28.72
N SER A 407 -11.66 -8.70 -27.77
CA SER A 407 -12.54 -9.17 -26.67
C SER A 407 -11.95 -10.34 -25.88
N ASN A 408 -10.63 -10.29 -25.67
CA ASN A 408 -9.84 -11.37 -25.10
C ASN A 408 -9.13 -10.91 -23.83
N ALA A 409 -9.10 -11.77 -22.82
CA ALA A 409 -8.27 -11.61 -21.64
C ALA A 409 -7.74 -12.99 -21.24
N ARG A 410 -6.46 -13.07 -20.89
CA ARG A 410 -5.86 -14.34 -20.45
C ARG A 410 -6.22 -14.59 -18.99
N THR A 411 -7.12 -15.55 -18.74
CA THR A 411 -7.57 -15.88 -17.38
C THR A 411 -7.71 -17.39 -17.17
N THR A 412 -7.53 -17.84 -15.93
CA THR A 412 -7.82 -19.21 -15.48
C THR A 412 -8.78 -19.20 -14.28
N PRO A 413 -9.57 -20.26 -14.01
CA PRO A 413 -10.37 -20.35 -12.79
C PRO A 413 -9.54 -20.69 -11.56
N GLU A 414 -9.58 -19.82 -10.56
CA GLU A 414 -8.95 -20.02 -9.26
C GLU A 414 -10.02 -20.09 -8.16
N ALA A 415 -9.89 -21.04 -7.23
CA ALA A 415 -10.79 -21.20 -6.10
C ALA A 415 -10.35 -20.29 -4.94
N ILE A 416 -11.16 -19.27 -4.64
CA ILE A 416 -10.92 -18.30 -3.57
C ILE A 416 -11.68 -18.74 -2.33
N THR A 417 -10.98 -18.95 -1.22
CA THR A 417 -11.59 -19.29 0.07
C THR A 417 -11.89 -18.02 0.87
N PHE A 418 -13.09 -17.92 1.44
CA PHE A 418 -13.49 -16.87 2.37
C PHE A 418 -13.70 -17.42 3.79
N LEU A 419 -13.65 -16.52 4.76
CA LEU A 419 -14.17 -16.71 6.11
C LEU A 419 -15.12 -15.55 6.43
N LEU A 420 -16.26 -15.85 7.05
CA LEU A 420 -17.35 -14.94 7.40
C LEU A 420 -17.65 -15.02 8.90
N ALA A 421 -17.87 -13.88 9.54
CA ALA A 421 -18.45 -13.76 10.88
C ALA A 421 -19.86 -13.16 10.78
N VAL A 422 -20.88 -13.91 11.25
CA VAL A 422 -22.28 -13.48 11.24
C VAL A 422 -22.66 -12.90 12.62
N PRO A 423 -23.25 -11.69 12.69
CA PRO A 423 -23.67 -11.08 13.95
C PRO A 423 -24.81 -11.85 14.63
N LYS A 424 -24.90 -11.71 15.95
CA LYS A 424 -26.06 -12.13 16.73
C LYS A 424 -27.22 -11.15 16.52
N GLU A 425 -28.40 -11.69 16.23
CA GLU A 425 -29.63 -10.91 16.23
C GLU A 425 -29.86 -10.23 17.59
N ARG A 426 -30.24 -8.95 17.53
CA ARG A 426 -30.64 -8.13 18.67
C ARG A 426 -31.81 -7.24 18.24
N PRO A 427 -33.05 -7.77 18.25
CA PRO A 427 -34.25 -7.02 17.88
C PRO A 427 -34.40 -5.72 18.69
N GLU A 428 -33.92 -5.68 19.93
CA GLU A 428 -33.99 -4.52 20.83
C GLU A 428 -33.20 -3.29 20.37
N VAL A 429 -32.26 -3.47 19.43
CA VAL A 429 -31.52 -2.39 18.76
C VAL A 429 -31.65 -2.45 17.23
N GLY A 430 -32.55 -3.27 16.70
CA GLY A 430 -32.82 -3.39 15.27
C GLY A 430 -31.75 -4.15 14.47
N HIS A 431 -30.92 -4.97 15.11
CA HIS A 431 -29.95 -5.83 14.43
C HIS A 431 -30.66 -7.15 14.08
N LEU A 432 -31.00 -7.35 12.81
CA LEU A 432 -31.72 -8.52 12.30
C LEU A 432 -31.14 -8.93 10.95
N ALA A 433 -31.27 -10.21 10.58
CA ALA A 433 -30.89 -10.69 9.26
C ALA A 433 -31.87 -10.18 8.16
N PRO A 434 -31.41 -9.97 6.90
CA PRO A 434 -30.03 -10.04 6.44
C PRO A 434 -29.15 -8.88 6.97
N PHE A 435 -27.93 -9.18 7.39
CA PHE A 435 -26.99 -8.18 7.90
C PHE A 435 -26.16 -7.51 6.78
N PRO A 436 -25.94 -6.17 6.85
CA PRO A 436 -25.01 -5.49 5.96
C PRO A 436 -23.57 -5.92 6.27
N THR A 437 -22.72 -5.95 5.24
CA THR A 437 -21.47 -6.73 5.27
C THR A 437 -20.23 -5.89 4.99
N VAL A 438 -19.23 -6.02 5.86
CA VAL A 438 -17.88 -5.47 5.67
C VAL A 438 -17.00 -6.50 4.97
N ILE A 439 -16.50 -6.15 3.79
CA ILE A 439 -15.39 -6.86 3.15
C ILE A 439 -14.09 -6.38 3.83
N ALA A 440 -13.40 -7.30 4.51
CA ALA A 440 -12.20 -7.03 5.29
C ALA A 440 -10.94 -7.53 4.57
N GLY A 441 -9.97 -6.63 4.36
CA GLY A 441 -8.64 -6.93 3.82
C GLY A 441 -7.58 -7.06 4.90
N HIS A 442 -6.72 -8.07 4.77
CA HIS A 442 -5.65 -8.36 5.72
C HIS A 442 -4.33 -7.64 5.39
N GLY A 443 -3.45 -7.52 6.39
CA GLY A 443 -2.09 -6.99 6.22
C GLY A 443 -1.18 -7.90 5.39
N TYR A 444 -0.02 -7.39 4.98
CA TYR A 444 0.99 -8.18 4.26
C TYR A 444 1.48 -9.36 5.12
N LYS A 445 1.67 -10.54 4.51
CA LYS A 445 1.91 -11.87 5.15
C LYS A 445 0.82 -12.41 6.10
N SER A 446 -0.17 -11.60 6.49
CA SER A 446 -1.37 -12.03 7.22
C SER A 446 -2.30 -12.85 6.31
N THR A 447 -3.45 -13.25 6.86
CA THR A 447 -4.48 -14.04 6.16
C THR A 447 -5.88 -13.54 6.51
N ARG A 448 -6.88 -13.98 5.75
CA ARG A 448 -8.30 -13.77 6.06
C ARG A 448 -8.69 -14.22 7.49
N VAL A 449 -8.03 -15.25 8.01
CA VAL A 449 -8.36 -15.86 9.31
C VAL A 449 -8.03 -14.91 10.45
N GLU A 450 -6.82 -14.34 10.44
CA GLU A 450 -6.38 -13.37 11.46
C GLU A 450 -7.31 -12.15 11.49
N HIS A 451 -7.69 -11.61 10.33
CA HIS A 451 -8.50 -10.40 10.26
C HIS A 451 -9.98 -10.63 10.62
N ILE A 452 -10.57 -11.79 10.29
CA ILE A 452 -11.93 -12.10 10.75
C ILE A 452 -11.96 -12.34 12.26
N LEU A 453 -11.01 -13.10 12.81
CA LEU A 453 -10.93 -13.29 14.24
C LEU A 453 -10.65 -11.94 14.95
N GLY A 454 -9.74 -11.11 14.43
CA GLY A 454 -9.40 -9.81 15.00
C GLY A 454 -10.54 -8.79 15.01
N PHE A 455 -11.30 -8.67 13.91
CA PHE A 455 -12.24 -7.56 13.72
C PHE A 455 -13.72 -7.95 13.68
N GLY A 456 -14.06 -9.21 13.40
CA GLY A 456 -15.45 -9.67 13.22
C GLY A 456 -16.35 -9.35 14.42
N GLY A 457 -15.88 -9.59 15.65
CA GLY A 457 -16.63 -9.24 16.86
C GLY A 457 -16.78 -7.74 17.11
N THR A 458 -15.85 -6.92 16.60
CA THR A 458 -15.93 -5.44 16.70
C THR A 458 -16.98 -4.89 15.75
N PHE A 459 -17.10 -5.42 14.53
CA PHE A 459 -18.13 -5.05 13.57
C PHE A 459 -19.52 -5.62 13.96
N ALA A 460 -19.58 -6.88 14.40
CA ALA A 460 -20.82 -7.53 14.84
C ALA A 460 -21.49 -6.81 16.02
N LYS A 461 -20.72 -6.13 16.88
CA LYS A 461 -21.23 -5.23 17.92
C LYS A 461 -22.23 -4.19 17.38
N PHE A 462 -22.02 -3.74 16.15
CA PHE A 462 -22.82 -2.75 15.40
C PHE A 462 -23.77 -3.39 14.38
N GLY A 463 -23.95 -4.71 14.39
CA GLY A 463 -24.85 -5.41 13.47
C GLY A 463 -24.29 -5.56 12.06
N LEU A 464 -22.98 -5.44 11.90
CA LEU A 464 -22.29 -5.59 10.63
C LEU A 464 -21.63 -6.98 10.55
N ALA A 465 -21.99 -7.77 9.55
CA ALA A 465 -21.26 -8.99 9.23
C ALA A 465 -19.86 -8.64 8.69
N THR A 466 -18.89 -9.56 8.80
CA THR A 466 -17.53 -9.34 8.28
C THR A 466 -17.09 -10.54 7.47
N ILE A 467 -16.67 -10.34 6.22
CA ILE A 467 -16.18 -11.38 5.32
C ILE A 467 -14.80 -11.02 4.79
N ALA A 468 -13.89 -11.99 4.70
CA ALA A 468 -12.54 -11.79 4.19
C ALA A 468 -12.11 -12.95 3.30
N ILE A 469 -11.30 -12.64 2.30
CA ILE A 469 -10.57 -13.59 1.46
C ILE A 469 -9.07 -13.32 1.58
N ASP A 470 -8.23 -14.28 1.18
CA ASP A 470 -6.81 -14.00 1.03
C ASP A 470 -6.54 -13.18 -0.24
N ALA A 471 -5.71 -12.15 -0.11
CA ALA A 471 -5.08 -11.47 -1.24
C ALA A 471 -4.27 -12.47 -2.10
N TYR A 472 -3.91 -12.06 -3.32
CA TYR A 472 -3.10 -12.92 -4.19
C TYR A 472 -1.81 -13.40 -3.49
N GLY A 473 -1.46 -14.67 -3.68
CA GLY A 473 -0.29 -15.30 -3.07
C GLY A 473 -0.33 -15.48 -1.54
N HIS A 474 -1.39 -15.06 -0.83
CA HIS A 474 -1.45 -15.13 0.64
C HIS A 474 -2.20 -16.37 1.16
N GLY A 475 -1.89 -16.76 2.39
CA GLY A 475 -2.49 -17.90 3.08
C GLY A 475 -1.64 -18.33 4.26
N ILE A 476 -1.97 -19.45 4.92
CA ILE A 476 -1.10 -19.97 5.97
C ILE A 476 0.02 -20.79 5.32
N GLY A 477 1.25 -20.30 5.47
CA GLY A 477 2.48 -20.98 5.08
C GLY A 477 3.36 -21.21 6.30
N ILE A 478 3.29 -22.41 6.87
CA ILE A 478 4.04 -22.82 8.06
C ILE A 478 4.58 -24.23 7.86
N ASP A 479 5.52 -24.63 8.71
CA ASP A 479 6.06 -25.98 8.78
C ASP A 479 4.93 -27.05 8.85
N PRO A 480 4.97 -28.13 8.05
CA PRO A 480 3.91 -29.13 8.02
C PRO A 480 3.69 -29.92 9.31
N LEU A 481 4.72 -30.10 10.17
CA LEU A 481 4.55 -30.70 11.50
C LEU A 481 3.81 -29.74 12.44
N LEU A 482 4.05 -28.43 12.28
CA LEU A 482 3.31 -27.39 12.99
C LEU A 482 1.85 -27.31 12.52
N GLU A 483 1.59 -27.40 11.21
CA GLU A 483 0.23 -27.54 10.67
C GLU A 483 -0.47 -28.82 11.20
N LEU A 484 0.21 -29.97 11.18
CA LEU A 484 -0.33 -31.22 11.73
C LEU A 484 -0.63 -31.10 13.23
N THR A 485 0.20 -30.39 13.98
CA THR A 485 -0.02 -30.11 15.41
C THR A 485 -1.26 -29.24 15.59
N GLY A 486 -1.41 -28.17 14.81
CA GLY A 486 -2.60 -27.31 14.80
C GLY A 486 -3.89 -28.07 14.45
N ARG A 487 -3.87 -28.90 13.41
CA ARG A 487 -4.99 -29.79 13.02
C ARG A 487 -5.31 -30.81 14.12
N THR A 488 -4.30 -31.41 14.76
CA THR A 488 -4.48 -32.35 15.88
C THR A 488 -5.12 -31.67 17.10
N LEU A 489 -4.72 -30.44 17.41
CA LEU A 489 -5.35 -29.63 18.44
C LEU A 489 -6.79 -29.27 18.06
N ALA A 490 -7.05 -28.81 16.85
CA ALA A 490 -8.41 -28.53 16.38
C ALA A 490 -9.32 -29.78 16.47
N ARG A 491 -8.82 -30.96 16.09
CA ARG A 491 -9.53 -32.24 16.22
C ARG A 491 -9.92 -32.59 17.67
N LYS A 492 -9.08 -32.28 18.66
CA LYS A 492 -9.41 -32.43 20.11
C LYS A 492 -10.66 -31.62 20.50
N TYR A 493 -10.93 -30.50 19.85
CA TYR A 493 -12.12 -29.66 20.04
C TYR A 493 -13.24 -29.91 19.02
N GLY A 494 -13.12 -30.94 18.18
CA GLY A 494 -14.11 -31.27 17.14
C GLY A 494 -14.08 -30.34 15.92
N LEU A 495 -12.95 -29.68 15.67
CA LEU A 495 -12.76 -28.63 14.64
C LEU A 495 -11.74 -29.03 13.55
N ASP A 496 -11.63 -30.32 13.26
CA ASP A 496 -10.74 -30.85 12.20
C ASP A 496 -11.12 -30.27 10.81
N ALA A 497 -12.42 -30.11 10.56
CA ALA A 497 -12.94 -29.53 9.33
C ALA A 497 -12.73 -28.00 9.24
N PHE A 498 -12.97 -27.24 10.31
CA PHE A 498 -12.59 -25.81 10.36
C PHE A 498 -11.07 -25.62 10.19
N ALA A 499 -10.22 -26.51 10.75
CA ALA A 499 -8.78 -26.45 10.51
C ALA A 499 -8.45 -26.65 9.03
N ASP A 500 -9.11 -27.58 8.34
CA ASP A 500 -8.96 -27.71 6.89
C ASP A 500 -9.38 -26.44 6.14
N ALA A 501 -10.52 -25.85 6.52
CA ALA A 501 -10.96 -24.58 5.96
C ALA A 501 -9.96 -23.44 6.21
N VAL A 502 -9.28 -23.40 7.37
CA VAL A 502 -8.25 -22.42 7.75
C VAL A 502 -6.95 -22.58 6.93
N PHE A 503 -6.46 -23.80 6.74
CA PHE A 503 -5.20 -24.06 6.01
C PHE A 503 -5.33 -24.04 4.47
N ARG A 504 -6.55 -24.04 3.93
CA ARG A 504 -6.78 -23.65 2.52
C ARG A 504 -6.37 -22.18 2.32
N GLY A 505 -5.64 -21.88 1.27
CA GLY A 505 -5.15 -20.54 0.96
C GLY A 505 -4.41 -20.52 -0.38
N ARG A 506 -3.90 -19.34 -0.76
CA ARG A 506 -3.26 -19.06 -2.06
C ARG A 506 -1.73 -18.97 -1.99
N ALA A 507 -1.16 -19.16 -0.80
CA ALA A 507 0.28 -19.24 -0.59
C ALA A 507 0.89 -20.42 -1.37
N ARG A 508 2.05 -20.17 -1.97
CA ARG A 508 2.78 -21.09 -2.85
C ARG A 508 4.20 -21.25 -2.34
N ASP A 509 4.78 -22.41 -2.56
CA ASP A 509 6.21 -22.65 -2.41
C ASP A 509 6.94 -21.92 -3.55
N LEU A 510 7.79 -20.93 -3.23
CA LEU A 510 8.47 -20.07 -4.21
C LEU A 510 9.99 -20.25 -4.23
N ASP A 511 10.60 -20.74 -3.14
CA ASP A 511 12.04 -21.08 -3.05
C ASP A 511 12.34 -22.58 -3.20
N TYR A 512 11.31 -23.40 -3.37
CA TYR A 512 11.38 -24.87 -3.49
C TYR A 512 11.86 -25.58 -2.22
N ASP A 513 11.64 -25.01 -1.02
CA ASP A 513 11.94 -25.63 0.26
C ASP A 513 10.87 -26.63 0.77
N GLY A 514 9.69 -26.65 0.12
CA GLY A 514 8.54 -27.51 0.46
C GLY A 514 7.53 -26.87 1.42
N ILE A 515 7.80 -25.67 1.93
CA ILE A 515 6.91 -24.82 2.72
C ILE A 515 6.34 -23.73 1.78
N LYS A 516 5.21 -23.12 2.14
CA LYS A 516 4.58 -22.06 1.33
C LYS A 516 5.01 -20.68 1.82
N ASP A 517 5.35 -19.78 0.89
CA ASP A 517 5.62 -18.37 1.17
C ASP A 517 4.33 -17.54 1.06
N SER A 518 3.70 -17.23 2.21
CA SER A 518 2.56 -16.31 2.24
C SER A 518 2.96 -14.92 1.77
N GLY A 519 2.34 -14.47 0.69
CA GLY A 519 2.61 -13.17 0.05
C GLY A 519 4.01 -13.07 -0.56
N GLY A 520 4.70 -14.19 -0.78
CA GLY A 520 6.12 -14.21 -1.12
C GLY A 520 6.53 -13.30 -2.28
N ASP A 521 5.75 -13.31 -3.36
CA ASP A 521 5.92 -12.50 -4.57
C ASP A 521 5.02 -11.25 -4.62
N PHE A 522 4.38 -10.84 -3.51
CA PHE A 522 3.46 -9.68 -3.55
C PHE A 522 4.17 -8.33 -3.76
N TRP A 523 5.42 -8.22 -3.27
CA TRP A 523 6.30 -7.08 -3.51
C TRP A 523 7.60 -7.58 -4.13
N THR A 524 7.97 -7.07 -5.29
CA THR A 524 9.22 -7.42 -6.00
C THR A 524 9.79 -6.19 -6.70
N ALA A 525 10.96 -6.29 -7.32
CA ALA A 525 11.43 -5.27 -8.27
C ALA A 525 10.87 -5.46 -9.68
N ASP A 526 10.15 -6.55 -9.95
CA ASP A 526 9.17 -6.59 -11.05
C ASP A 526 7.92 -5.76 -10.64
N THR A 527 7.99 -4.49 -11.01
CA THR A 527 6.93 -3.53 -10.73
C THR A 527 5.64 -3.79 -11.53
N PHE A 528 5.70 -4.52 -12.65
CA PHE A 528 4.51 -4.94 -13.38
C PHE A 528 3.79 -6.07 -12.63
N HIS A 529 4.54 -7.03 -12.08
CA HIS A 529 3.97 -8.05 -11.20
C HIS A 529 3.36 -7.42 -9.94
N THR A 530 4.11 -6.57 -9.23
CA THR A 530 3.65 -5.86 -8.02
C THR A 530 2.38 -5.04 -8.28
N ARG A 531 2.28 -4.36 -9.42
CA ARG A 531 1.06 -3.65 -9.87
C ARG A 531 -0.12 -4.61 -10.02
N ASP A 532 0.11 -5.76 -10.62
CA ASP A 532 -0.95 -6.67 -11.05
C ASP A 532 -1.44 -7.63 -9.95
N VAL A 533 -0.62 -7.96 -8.94
CA VAL A 533 -1.09 -8.69 -7.74
C VAL A 533 -2.06 -7.87 -6.88
N VAL A 534 -1.85 -6.55 -6.81
CA VAL A 534 -2.80 -5.62 -6.18
C VAL A 534 -4.11 -5.61 -6.97
N ARG A 535 -4.04 -5.47 -8.30
CA ARG A 535 -5.21 -5.46 -9.19
C ARG A 535 -5.97 -6.79 -9.16
N GLN A 536 -5.28 -7.92 -9.16
CA GLN A 536 -5.89 -9.25 -9.03
C GLN A 536 -6.70 -9.38 -7.74
N SER A 537 -6.15 -8.89 -6.62
CA SER A 537 -6.84 -8.91 -5.33
C SER A 537 -8.12 -8.05 -5.34
N ILE A 538 -8.17 -6.97 -6.13
CA ILE A 538 -9.40 -6.19 -6.36
C ILE A 538 -10.40 -6.94 -7.25
N VAL A 539 -9.94 -7.64 -8.30
CA VAL A 539 -10.81 -8.48 -9.14
C VAL A 539 -11.47 -9.58 -8.31
N ASP A 540 -10.73 -10.20 -7.38
CA ASP A 540 -11.27 -11.20 -6.47
C ASP A 540 -12.33 -10.61 -5.52
N TRP A 541 -12.19 -9.34 -5.12
CA TRP A 541 -13.22 -8.59 -4.38
C TRP A 541 -14.43 -8.21 -5.23
N MET A 542 -14.27 -7.83 -6.49
CA MET A 542 -15.40 -7.62 -7.42
C MET A 542 -16.21 -8.91 -7.59
N GLN A 543 -15.53 -10.05 -7.73
CA GLN A 543 -16.18 -11.35 -7.83
C GLN A 543 -16.89 -11.75 -6.53
N LEU A 544 -16.30 -11.45 -5.36
CA LEU A 544 -16.95 -11.61 -4.06
C LEU A 544 -18.21 -10.74 -3.93
N VAL A 545 -18.17 -9.49 -4.40
CA VAL A 545 -19.36 -8.62 -4.45
C VAL A 545 -20.46 -9.23 -5.32
N ARG A 546 -20.14 -9.74 -6.51
CA ARG A 546 -21.11 -10.45 -7.37
C ARG A 546 -21.72 -11.67 -6.68
N LEU A 547 -20.90 -12.44 -5.95
CA LEU A 547 -21.37 -13.56 -5.14
C LEU A 547 -22.35 -13.09 -4.04
N LEU A 548 -21.99 -12.07 -3.26
CA LEU A 548 -22.81 -11.51 -2.19
C LEU A 548 -24.13 -10.90 -2.71
N ARG A 549 -24.12 -10.30 -3.91
CA ARG A 549 -25.34 -9.80 -4.59
C ARG A 549 -26.27 -10.93 -5.07
N SER A 550 -25.79 -12.17 -5.14
CA SER A 550 -26.62 -13.33 -5.48
C SER A 550 -27.58 -13.79 -4.35
N PHE A 551 -27.49 -13.23 -3.15
CA PHE A 551 -28.33 -13.63 -2.01
C PHE A 551 -29.69 -12.88 -2.01
N ASP A 552 -30.49 -13.05 -3.07
CA ASP A 552 -31.75 -12.28 -3.27
C ASP A 552 -33.00 -12.90 -2.59
N GLY A 553 -32.83 -13.95 -1.80
CA GLY A 553 -33.90 -14.65 -1.08
C GLY A 553 -34.72 -15.64 -1.93
N THR A 554 -34.44 -15.78 -3.23
CA THR A 554 -35.06 -16.81 -4.10
C THR A 554 -34.09 -17.87 -4.62
N GLY A 555 -32.82 -17.52 -4.80
CA GLY A 555 -31.78 -18.49 -5.15
C GLY A 555 -31.53 -19.53 -4.07
N VAL A 556 -30.94 -20.66 -4.48
CA VAL A 556 -30.52 -21.74 -3.56
C VAL A 556 -29.00 -21.96 -3.59
N GLN A 557 -28.46 -22.63 -2.58
CA GLN A 557 -27.08 -23.12 -2.55
C GLN A 557 -27.02 -24.55 -2.00
N LEU A 558 -25.89 -25.24 -2.21
CA LEU A 558 -25.63 -26.54 -1.59
C LEU A 558 -24.84 -26.35 -0.30
N THR A 559 -25.44 -26.74 0.82
CA THR A 559 -24.85 -26.70 2.16
C THR A 559 -24.78 -28.13 2.70
N GLY A 560 -23.63 -28.77 2.50
CA GLY A 560 -23.46 -30.21 2.76
C GLY A 560 -24.30 -31.08 1.83
N ASN A 561 -25.17 -31.90 2.40
CA ASN A 561 -26.16 -32.69 1.66
C ASN A 561 -27.51 -31.98 1.46
N ALA A 562 -27.67 -30.76 1.99
CA ALA A 562 -28.92 -30.01 1.99
C ALA A 562 -28.90 -28.86 0.97
N ILE A 563 -30.07 -28.54 0.43
CA ILE A 563 -30.31 -27.34 -0.37
C ILE A 563 -30.86 -26.27 0.58
N THR A 564 -30.09 -25.22 0.85
CA THR A 564 -30.54 -24.03 1.62
C THR A 564 -30.74 -22.85 0.66
N LYS A 565 -31.29 -21.74 1.12
CA LYS A 565 -31.31 -20.52 0.29
C LYS A 565 -29.90 -19.98 0.11
N ALA A 566 -29.67 -19.27 -0.99
CA ALA A 566 -28.39 -18.60 -1.22
C ALA A 566 -28.17 -17.53 -0.15
N GLY A 567 -27.08 -17.66 0.61
CA GLY A 567 -26.74 -16.80 1.76
C GLY A 567 -27.41 -17.18 3.09
N ASP A 568 -28.24 -18.22 3.11
CA ASP A 568 -28.85 -18.81 4.32
C ASP A 568 -27.97 -20.00 4.76
N PHE A 569 -27.10 -19.74 5.73
CA PHE A 569 -26.11 -20.70 6.23
C PHE A 569 -26.61 -21.42 7.48
N ASN A 570 -27.45 -20.77 8.30
CA ASN A 570 -28.04 -21.37 9.49
C ASN A 570 -29.26 -22.28 9.18
N ALA A 571 -29.78 -22.23 7.94
CA ALA A 571 -30.94 -22.94 7.44
C ALA A 571 -32.30 -22.55 8.07
N ASP A 572 -32.48 -21.28 8.47
CA ASP A 572 -33.73 -20.74 9.04
C ASP A 572 -34.73 -20.22 7.99
N GLY A 573 -34.30 -20.08 6.72
CA GLY A 573 -35.10 -19.58 5.61
C GLY A 573 -34.93 -18.10 5.28
N ILE A 574 -34.05 -17.36 5.96
CA ILE A 574 -33.65 -15.98 5.69
C ILE A 574 -32.19 -15.97 5.21
N PRO A 575 -31.82 -15.22 4.16
CA PRO A 575 -30.41 -14.97 3.87
C PRO A 575 -29.77 -14.20 5.02
N ASP A 576 -28.66 -14.70 5.57
CA ASP A 576 -28.02 -14.13 6.75
C ASP A 576 -27.38 -12.76 6.47
N ILE A 577 -26.92 -12.53 5.24
CA ILE A 577 -26.12 -11.37 4.85
C ILE A 577 -26.41 -10.88 3.44
N ALA A 578 -26.01 -9.64 3.15
CA ALA A 578 -25.87 -9.10 1.79
C ALA A 578 -27.17 -9.15 0.95
N GLY A 579 -27.07 -9.53 -0.34
CA GLY A 579 -28.19 -9.56 -1.29
C GLY A 579 -28.40 -8.28 -2.10
N LEU A 580 -29.47 -8.23 -2.90
CA LEU A 580 -29.83 -7.08 -3.74
C LEU A 580 -30.45 -5.93 -2.92
N PRO A 581 -30.37 -4.65 -3.37
CA PRO A 581 -30.91 -3.49 -2.64
C PRO A 581 -32.44 -3.46 -2.42
N VAL A 582 -33.17 -4.27 -3.17
CA VAL A 582 -34.56 -4.64 -2.92
C VAL A 582 -34.74 -6.13 -3.19
N PHE A 583 -35.69 -6.78 -2.52
CA PHE A 583 -36.04 -8.17 -2.85
C PHE A 583 -36.79 -8.22 -4.19
N PRO A 584 -36.30 -8.97 -5.21
CA PRO A 584 -36.93 -9.01 -6.53
C PRO A 584 -38.26 -9.76 -6.54
N ASN A 585 -38.50 -10.59 -5.52
CA ASN A 585 -39.68 -11.43 -5.30
C ASN A 585 -40.01 -11.48 -3.80
N THR A 586 -41.19 -11.97 -3.44
CA THR A 586 -41.54 -12.19 -2.02
C THR A 586 -40.73 -13.37 -1.47
N VAL A 587 -40.07 -13.15 -0.33
CA VAL A 587 -39.28 -14.15 0.40
C VAL A 587 -40.18 -14.81 1.43
N PHE A 588 -40.33 -16.13 1.35
CA PHE A 588 -41.14 -16.94 2.26
C PHE A 588 -40.28 -17.65 3.31
N SER A 589 -40.81 -17.94 4.50
CA SER A 589 -40.12 -18.83 5.45
C SER A 589 -40.11 -20.28 4.96
N LEU A 590 -39.44 -21.17 5.69
CA LEU A 590 -39.34 -22.62 5.38
C LEU A 590 -40.70 -23.33 5.21
N ASP A 591 -41.80 -22.78 5.75
CA ASP A 591 -43.14 -23.35 5.58
C ASP A 591 -43.81 -22.98 4.24
N ASN A 592 -43.15 -22.12 3.46
CA ASN A 592 -43.59 -21.52 2.19
C ASN A 592 -44.98 -20.84 2.25
N LYS A 593 -45.37 -20.34 3.43
CA LYS A 593 -46.65 -19.65 3.70
C LYS A 593 -46.43 -18.30 4.37
N THR A 594 -45.45 -18.19 5.26
CA THR A 594 -45.17 -16.94 5.97
C THR A 594 -44.31 -16.03 5.10
N HIS A 595 -44.84 -14.88 4.70
CA HIS A 595 -44.07 -13.86 3.99
C HIS A 595 -43.11 -13.18 4.99
N LEU A 596 -41.81 -13.24 4.72
CA LEU A 596 -40.76 -12.61 5.52
C LEU A 596 -40.44 -11.21 4.96
N PHE A 597 -40.26 -11.11 3.65
CA PHE A 597 -40.05 -9.86 2.93
C PHE A 597 -40.91 -9.84 1.67
N GLU A 598 -41.60 -8.74 1.41
CA GLU A 598 -42.40 -8.60 0.18
C GLU A 598 -41.55 -8.21 -1.03
N LYS A 599 -42.03 -8.57 -2.22
CA LYS A 599 -41.45 -8.09 -3.48
C LYS A 599 -41.34 -6.55 -3.49
N GLY A 600 -40.14 -6.05 -3.73
CA GLY A 600 -39.82 -4.62 -3.74
C GLY A 600 -39.54 -4.02 -2.35
N ALA A 601 -39.60 -4.81 -1.27
CA ALA A 601 -39.14 -4.37 0.04
C ALA A 601 -37.63 -4.07 0.02
N VAL A 602 -37.20 -3.08 0.79
CA VAL A 602 -35.77 -2.77 0.99
C VAL A 602 -35.14 -3.92 1.77
N ASN A 603 -34.03 -4.43 1.27
CA ASN A 603 -33.22 -5.41 1.96
C ASN A 603 -32.25 -4.69 2.91
N PRO A 604 -32.32 -4.90 4.25
CA PRO A 604 -31.44 -4.24 5.20
C PRO A 604 -29.98 -4.69 5.09
N GLY A 605 -29.72 -5.88 4.52
CA GLY A 605 -28.37 -6.41 4.34
C GLY A 605 -27.64 -5.91 3.10
N ALA A 606 -28.32 -5.17 2.22
CA ALA A 606 -27.79 -4.84 0.91
C ALA A 606 -26.64 -3.81 0.91
N ASP A 607 -26.34 -3.15 2.02
CA ASP A 607 -25.21 -2.23 2.10
C ASP A 607 -23.91 -3.02 2.31
N LEU A 608 -22.95 -2.82 1.41
CA LEU A 608 -21.61 -3.39 1.49
C LEU A 608 -20.60 -2.31 1.86
N PHE A 609 -19.69 -2.66 2.76
CA PHE A 609 -18.63 -1.80 3.26
C PHE A 609 -17.26 -2.42 2.94
N ALA A 610 -16.22 -1.60 2.91
CA ALA A 610 -14.84 -2.06 2.78
C ALA A 610 -13.97 -1.57 3.95
N PHE A 611 -13.14 -2.43 4.50
CA PHE A 611 -12.18 -2.09 5.56
C PHE A 611 -10.90 -2.88 5.37
N GLY A 612 -9.76 -2.30 5.72
CA GLY A 612 -8.53 -3.07 5.78
C GLY A 612 -7.35 -2.26 6.30
N ILE A 613 -6.32 -2.99 6.72
CA ILE A 613 -5.12 -2.45 7.35
C ILE A 613 -3.90 -2.80 6.50
N SER A 614 -2.98 -1.85 6.32
CA SER A 614 -1.76 -2.03 5.52
C SER A 614 -2.10 -2.47 4.09
N LEU A 615 -1.73 -3.68 3.65
CA LEU A 615 -2.16 -4.27 2.37
C LEU A 615 -3.69 -4.21 2.17
N GLY A 616 -4.47 -4.61 3.16
CA GLY A 616 -5.93 -4.49 3.11
C GLY A 616 -6.40 -3.04 3.01
N GLY A 617 -5.62 -2.10 3.54
CA GLY A 617 -5.84 -0.66 3.39
C GLY A 617 -5.60 -0.18 1.96
N ILE A 618 -4.55 -0.69 1.29
CA ILE A 618 -4.27 -0.46 -0.14
C ILE A 618 -5.45 -0.94 -0.98
N LEU A 619 -5.92 -2.16 -0.76
CA LEU A 619 -7.08 -2.69 -1.49
C LEU A 619 -8.37 -1.89 -1.23
N THR A 620 -8.58 -1.49 0.03
CA THR A 620 -9.71 -0.63 0.44
C THR A 620 -9.59 0.80 -0.13
N GLY A 621 -8.40 1.24 -0.51
CA GLY A 621 -8.13 2.49 -1.21
C GLY A 621 -8.37 2.45 -2.73
N ILE A 622 -8.82 1.30 -3.27
CA ILE A 622 -9.13 1.14 -4.70
C ILE A 622 -10.61 0.77 -4.87
N LEU A 623 -11.08 -0.26 -4.15
CA LEU A 623 -12.41 -0.85 -4.31
C LEU A 623 -13.58 0.16 -4.36
N PRO A 624 -13.72 1.16 -3.45
CA PRO A 624 -14.90 2.02 -3.44
C PRO A 624 -15.03 2.92 -4.69
N ALA A 625 -13.96 3.20 -5.42
CA ALA A 625 -14.04 3.96 -6.68
C ALA A 625 -14.62 3.11 -7.83
N VAL A 626 -14.15 1.87 -7.95
CA VAL A 626 -14.48 0.97 -9.08
C VAL A 626 -15.73 0.13 -8.86
N GLU A 627 -16.10 -0.17 -7.61
CA GLU A 627 -17.26 -1.01 -7.29
C GLU A 627 -18.41 -0.23 -6.64
N PRO A 628 -19.47 0.14 -7.40
CA PRO A 628 -20.61 0.91 -6.91
C PRO A 628 -21.39 0.25 -5.77
N ALA A 629 -21.30 -1.07 -5.59
CA ALA A 629 -21.94 -1.77 -4.48
C ALA A 629 -21.39 -1.38 -3.10
N ILE A 630 -20.19 -0.78 -3.03
CA ILE A 630 -19.58 -0.30 -1.79
C ILE A 630 -20.12 1.09 -1.45
N VAL A 631 -20.76 1.23 -0.27
CA VAL A 631 -21.38 2.49 0.18
C VAL A 631 -20.48 3.30 1.11
N ALA A 632 -19.58 2.64 1.85
CA ALA A 632 -18.54 3.31 2.64
C ALA A 632 -17.26 2.45 2.76
N ALA A 633 -16.11 3.10 2.93
CA ALA A 633 -14.81 2.46 3.04
C ALA A 633 -13.91 3.10 4.11
N GLY A 634 -13.11 2.27 4.80
CA GLY A 634 -12.15 2.70 5.82
C GLY A 634 -10.73 2.18 5.57
N PRO A 635 -9.99 2.72 4.58
CA PRO A 635 -8.59 2.34 4.34
C PRO A 635 -7.70 2.81 5.50
N THR A 636 -7.11 1.86 6.24
CA THR A 636 -6.22 2.12 7.38
C THR A 636 -4.77 1.82 7.01
N SER A 637 -3.89 2.81 7.15
CA SER A 637 -2.53 2.75 6.58
C SER A 637 -2.58 2.32 5.09
N GLY A 638 -3.49 2.91 4.31
CA GLY A 638 -3.86 2.42 2.97
C GLY A 638 -3.00 2.90 1.79
N ALA A 639 -1.95 3.68 2.05
CA ALA A 639 -1.00 4.22 1.07
C ALA A 639 -1.59 5.01 -0.12
N GLY A 640 -0.67 5.56 -0.92
CA GLY A 640 -0.90 6.41 -2.08
C GLY A 640 0.44 6.95 -2.54
N GLY A 641 0.91 6.51 -3.72
CA GLY A 641 2.33 6.48 -4.06
C GLY A 641 2.98 5.17 -3.59
N LEU A 642 2.78 4.08 -4.32
CA LEU A 642 3.30 2.76 -3.96
C LEU A 642 4.84 2.69 -4.01
N ALA A 643 5.51 3.47 -4.86
CA ALA A 643 6.96 3.56 -4.83
C ALA A 643 7.46 4.22 -3.53
N ASP A 644 6.72 5.18 -2.97
CA ASP A 644 7.06 5.82 -1.69
C ASP A 644 6.91 4.88 -0.50
N VAL A 645 6.00 3.89 -0.58
CA VAL A 645 5.90 2.80 0.39
C VAL A 645 7.22 2.03 0.40
N GLY A 646 7.68 1.57 -0.77
CA GLY A 646 8.96 0.90 -0.91
C GLY A 646 10.13 1.72 -0.35
N ILE A 647 10.27 2.97 -0.78
CA ILE A 647 11.42 3.83 -0.40
C ILE A 647 11.54 4.08 1.11
N ARG A 648 10.43 4.12 1.85
CA ARG A 648 10.42 4.49 3.29
C ARG A 648 9.96 3.41 4.26
N SER A 649 9.52 2.24 3.79
CA SER A 649 9.14 1.14 4.68
C SER A 649 10.34 0.66 5.52
N THR A 650 10.05 0.26 6.75
CA THR A 650 10.93 -0.55 7.60
C THR A 650 10.36 -1.95 7.85
N LEU A 651 9.43 -2.42 7.01
CA LEU A 651 9.10 -3.84 6.97
C LEU A 651 10.24 -4.54 6.25
N ASP A 652 11.04 -5.30 7.01
CA ASP A 652 12.13 -6.12 6.48
C ASP A 652 11.67 -6.93 5.26
N GLN A 653 10.50 -7.56 5.31
CA GLN A 653 9.98 -8.38 4.21
C GLN A 653 9.53 -7.59 2.96
N VAL A 654 9.49 -6.25 3.02
CA VAL A 654 9.36 -5.37 1.83
C VAL A 654 10.75 -4.89 1.39
N VAL A 655 11.62 -4.55 2.35
CA VAL A 655 12.99 -4.11 2.08
C VAL A 655 13.79 -5.21 1.36
N GLN A 656 13.75 -6.44 1.87
CA GLN A 656 14.38 -7.61 1.27
C GLN A 656 13.81 -7.89 -0.12
N ALA A 657 12.48 -8.00 -0.24
CA ALA A 657 11.82 -8.41 -1.48
C ALA A 657 11.97 -7.41 -2.65
N VAL A 658 12.07 -6.10 -2.35
CA VAL A 658 12.25 -5.07 -3.38
C VAL A 658 13.73 -4.74 -3.57
N PHE A 659 14.47 -4.44 -2.49
CA PHE A 659 15.83 -3.89 -2.64
C PHE A 659 16.93 -4.94 -2.82
N LEU A 660 16.74 -6.23 -2.45
CA LEU A 660 17.71 -7.25 -2.86
C LEU A 660 17.64 -7.55 -4.36
N GLU A 661 16.47 -7.49 -5.00
CA GLU A 661 16.37 -7.65 -6.45
C GLU A 661 16.91 -6.42 -7.20
N LEU A 662 16.78 -5.21 -6.60
CA LEU A 662 17.36 -3.98 -7.15
C LEU A 662 18.89 -3.91 -6.98
N PHE A 663 19.41 -4.23 -5.79
CA PHE A 663 20.86 -4.10 -5.50
C PHE A 663 21.64 -5.38 -5.72
N GLY A 664 20.98 -6.52 -5.80
CA GLY A 664 21.57 -7.83 -5.98
C GLY A 664 21.49 -8.35 -7.42
N PRO A 665 22.00 -9.58 -7.64
CA PRO A 665 22.87 -10.31 -6.72
C PRO A 665 24.16 -9.52 -6.45
N MET A 666 24.74 -9.66 -5.26
CA MET A 666 25.94 -8.90 -4.88
C MET A 666 26.98 -9.77 -4.20
N PHE A 667 28.25 -9.62 -4.61
CA PHE A 667 29.36 -10.27 -3.93
C PHE A 667 29.75 -9.49 -2.67
N ALA A 668 29.91 -10.17 -1.54
CA ALA A 668 30.39 -9.57 -0.31
C ALA A 668 31.46 -10.44 0.38
N THR A 669 32.28 -9.84 1.24
CA THR A 669 33.19 -10.58 2.12
C THR A 669 32.75 -10.55 3.58
N CYS A 670 32.67 -11.71 4.21
CA CYS A 670 32.27 -11.84 5.62
C CYS A 670 32.98 -13.02 6.30
N PRO A 671 32.95 -13.11 7.64
CA PRO A 671 33.10 -14.37 8.34
C PRO A 671 31.80 -15.17 8.15
N PHE A 672 31.86 -16.27 7.40
CA PHE A 672 30.73 -17.15 7.12
C PHE A 672 30.80 -18.42 7.96
N SER A 673 29.67 -18.80 8.57
CA SER A 673 29.49 -20.05 9.30
C SER A 673 28.61 -21.00 8.51
N ALA A 674 29.08 -22.24 8.34
CA ALA A 674 28.31 -23.29 7.69
C ALA A 674 27.32 -23.99 8.64
N SER A 675 27.37 -23.67 9.94
CA SER A 675 26.47 -24.22 10.96
C SER A 675 25.43 -23.23 11.51
N SER A 676 25.51 -21.95 11.10
CA SER A 676 24.54 -20.91 11.43
C SER A 676 23.48 -20.70 10.32
N GLY A 677 22.55 -19.77 10.54
CA GLY A 677 21.48 -19.42 9.60
C GLY A 677 20.28 -20.37 9.57
N PRO A 678 19.25 -20.06 8.77
CA PRO A 678 18.10 -20.93 8.60
C PRO A 678 18.50 -22.31 8.06
N VAL A 679 17.75 -23.33 8.48
CA VAL A 679 17.94 -24.74 8.12
C VAL A 679 17.03 -25.11 6.95
N ASP A 680 17.56 -25.82 5.95
CA ASP A 680 16.80 -26.39 4.85
C ASP A 680 15.80 -27.44 5.39
N PRO A 681 14.48 -27.22 5.27
CA PRO A 681 13.47 -28.16 5.77
C PRO A 681 13.53 -29.55 5.12
N GLN A 682 14.09 -29.68 3.91
CA GLN A 682 14.18 -30.95 3.18
C GLN A 682 15.39 -31.79 3.57
N THR A 683 16.48 -31.17 3.98
CA THR A 683 17.74 -31.86 4.29
C THR A 683 18.12 -31.83 5.77
N GLY A 684 17.57 -30.90 6.55
CA GLY A 684 17.92 -30.69 7.96
C GLY A 684 19.31 -30.07 8.15
N ILE A 685 19.90 -29.49 7.10
CA ILE A 685 21.23 -28.89 7.10
C ILE A 685 21.08 -27.36 7.05
N PRO A 686 21.80 -26.58 7.89
CA PRO A 686 21.89 -25.13 7.73
C PRO A 686 22.47 -24.78 6.36
N PHE A 687 21.86 -23.85 5.60
CA PHE A 687 22.53 -23.37 4.37
C PHE A 687 23.73 -22.45 4.70
N GLY A 688 23.93 -22.10 5.98
CA GLY A 688 24.93 -21.15 6.46
C GLY A 688 24.48 -19.69 6.40
N GLU A 689 25.24 -18.81 7.06
CA GLU A 689 25.11 -17.35 7.04
C GLU A 689 26.41 -16.64 7.45
N CYS A 690 26.49 -15.33 7.20
CA CYS A 690 27.57 -14.45 7.64
C CYS A 690 27.53 -14.12 9.16
N ASP A 691 27.81 -15.11 10.02
CA ASP A 691 27.93 -14.91 11.48
C ASP A 691 29.41 -14.83 11.94
N GLY A 692 29.86 -13.61 12.28
CA GLY A 692 31.17 -13.36 12.88
C GLY A 692 31.33 -13.75 14.36
N GLY A 693 30.24 -14.12 15.04
CA GLY A 693 30.25 -14.66 16.40
C GLY A 693 30.37 -16.19 16.46
N ALA A 694 30.10 -16.89 15.35
CA ALA A 694 30.13 -18.35 15.29
C ALA A 694 31.57 -18.91 15.42
N SER A 695 31.69 -20.06 16.08
CA SER A 695 32.99 -20.68 16.37
C SER A 695 33.66 -21.36 15.17
N ASP A 696 32.91 -21.64 14.11
CA ASP A 696 33.38 -22.22 12.84
C ASP A 696 33.59 -21.16 11.75
N ALA A 697 33.27 -19.88 12.02
CA ALA A 697 33.28 -18.80 11.03
C ALA A 697 34.62 -18.67 10.28
N GLN A 698 34.58 -18.68 8.94
CA GLN A 698 35.74 -18.53 8.06
C GLN A 698 35.61 -17.30 7.14
N PRO A 699 36.71 -16.61 6.80
CA PRO A 699 36.67 -15.52 5.82
C PRO A 699 36.27 -16.04 4.44
N MET A 700 35.12 -15.57 3.95
CA MET A 700 34.43 -16.07 2.78
C MET A 700 34.06 -14.93 1.83
N LEU A 701 34.16 -15.19 0.54
CA LEU A 701 33.41 -14.52 -0.50
C LEU A 701 32.03 -15.19 -0.59
N VAL A 702 30.97 -14.43 -0.38
CA VAL A 702 29.57 -14.85 -0.52
C VAL A 702 28.89 -14.09 -1.66
N LEU A 703 27.84 -14.68 -2.22
CA LEU A 703 26.82 -14.02 -3.02
C LEU A 703 25.61 -13.76 -2.11
N VAL A 704 25.35 -12.50 -1.79
CA VAL A 704 24.14 -12.07 -1.08
C VAL A 704 23.03 -11.92 -2.12
N VAL A 705 21.91 -12.62 -1.88
CA VAL A 705 20.82 -12.77 -2.85
C VAL A 705 19.44 -12.71 -2.18
N GLN A 706 18.42 -12.38 -2.97
CA GLN A 706 17.01 -12.42 -2.57
C GLN A 706 16.52 -13.86 -2.45
N ASP A 707 16.09 -14.24 -1.26
CA ASP A 707 15.38 -15.49 -0.97
C ASP A 707 13.91 -15.18 -0.72
N VAL A 708 13.14 -15.03 -1.81
CA VAL A 708 11.74 -14.56 -1.84
C VAL A 708 11.60 -13.16 -1.22
N ASN A 709 11.52 -13.07 0.11
CA ASN A 709 11.45 -11.83 0.89
C ASN A 709 12.35 -11.88 2.14
N ARG A 710 13.48 -12.58 2.00
CA ARG A 710 14.56 -12.79 2.98
C ARG A 710 15.92 -12.51 2.31
N GLU A 711 16.96 -12.26 3.11
CA GLU A 711 18.36 -12.23 2.66
C GLU A 711 18.95 -13.65 2.74
N ARG A 712 19.79 -14.03 1.77
CA ARG A 712 20.59 -15.26 1.83
C ARG A 712 22.03 -15.06 1.41
N ASP A 713 22.94 -15.58 2.22
CA ASP A 713 24.37 -15.69 1.91
C ASP A 713 24.67 -17.03 1.22
N VAL A 714 24.99 -17.01 -0.07
CA VAL A 714 25.41 -18.20 -0.83
C VAL A 714 26.94 -18.23 -0.86
N PRO A 715 27.64 -19.17 -0.19
CA PRO A 715 29.09 -19.17 -0.11
C PRO A 715 29.74 -19.57 -1.45
N VAL A 716 30.80 -18.87 -1.84
CA VAL A 716 31.48 -19.08 -3.14
C VAL A 716 32.92 -19.57 -2.97
N ALA A 717 33.72 -18.90 -2.15
CA ALA A 717 35.16 -19.17 -2.04
C ALA A 717 35.74 -18.66 -0.71
N GLN A 718 36.79 -19.33 -0.20
CA GLN A 718 37.55 -18.79 0.94
C GLN A 718 38.38 -17.59 0.49
N LEU A 719 38.14 -16.42 1.07
CA LEU A 719 38.75 -15.17 0.64
C LEU A 719 38.93 -14.19 1.80
N THR A 720 40.18 -13.81 2.05
CA THR A 720 40.56 -12.68 2.89
C THR A 720 41.11 -11.57 1.99
N LEU A 721 40.61 -10.34 2.15
CA LEU A 721 41.10 -9.17 1.41
C LEU A 721 41.93 -8.27 2.32
N GLN A 722 42.95 -7.63 1.76
CA GLN A 722 43.71 -6.57 2.43
C GLN A 722 43.09 -5.20 2.19
N LYS A 723 43.30 -4.24 3.09
CA LYS A 723 42.83 -2.85 2.93
C LYS A 723 43.26 -2.25 1.58
N GLY A 724 42.32 -1.71 0.83
CA GLY A 724 42.54 -1.12 -0.49
C GLY A 724 42.77 -2.13 -1.62
N GLN A 725 42.70 -3.45 -1.35
CA GLN A 725 42.81 -4.46 -2.38
C GLN A 725 41.61 -4.35 -3.34
N ARG A 726 41.90 -4.26 -4.64
CA ARG A 726 40.87 -4.12 -5.67
C ARG A 726 40.32 -5.49 -6.06
N VAL A 727 39.00 -5.55 -6.24
CA VAL A 727 38.29 -6.72 -6.75
C VAL A 727 37.39 -6.28 -7.91
N MET A 728 37.28 -7.14 -8.92
CA MET A 728 36.47 -6.95 -10.10
C MET A 728 35.55 -8.17 -10.28
N VAL A 729 34.27 -7.94 -10.51
CA VAL A 729 33.26 -8.94 -10.86
C VAL A 729 32.83 -8.68 -12.31
N GLN A 730 32.76 -9.74 -13.11
CA GLN A 730 32.31 -9.70 -14.49
C GLN A 730 31.16 -10.70 -14.69
N ASN A 731 30.09 -10.27 -15.35
CA ASN A 731 29.09 -11.16 -15.93
C ASN A 731 29.53 -11.52 -17.36
N LEU A 732 29.86 -12.79 -17.60
CA LEU A 732 30.43 -13.25 -18.87
C LEU A 732 29.38 -13.41 -19.98
N ALA A 733 28.07 -13.37 -19.67
CA ALA A 733 27.02 -13.27 -20.70
C ALA A 733 26.95 -11.86 -21.30
N GLN A 734 27.33 -10.83 -20.55
CA GLN A 734 27.23 -9.42 -20.93
C GLN A 734 28.53 -8.95 -21.61
N THR A 735 28.71 -9.39 -22.86
CA THR A 735 29.98 -9.34 -23.63
C THR A 735 30.50 -7.95 -24.03
N ASN A 736 29.77 -6.85 -23.78
CA ASN A 736 30.13 -5.50 -24.21
C ASN A 736 30.87 -4.66 -23.14
N ALA A 737 31.10 -5.18 -21.94
CA ALA A 737 31.64 -4.43 -20.80
C ALA A 737 33.17 -4.28 -20.83
N ASP A 738 33.69 -3.08 -21.10
CA ASP A 738 35.11 -2.77 -20.92
C ASP A 738 35.44 -2.43 -19.47
N CYS A 739 35.56 -3.46 -18.65
CA CYS A 739 35.94 -3.39 -17.23
C CYS A 739 37.30 -2.70 -16.94
N SER A 740 38.11 -2.38 -17.95
CA SER A 740 39.46 -1.84 -17.74
C SER A 740 39.51 -0.33 -17.52
N LYS A 741 38.42 0.40 -17.80
CA LYS A 741 38.44 1.87 -17.98
C LYS A 741 37.76 2.72 -16.89
N THR A 742 37.04 2.14 -15.93
CA THR A 742 36.29 2.91 -14.92
C THR A 742 36.60 2.49 -13.49
N SER A 743 36.38 3.42 -12.55
CA SER A 743 36.18 3.12 -11.12
C SER A 743 34.76 2.65 -10.81
N ASP A 744 33.85 2.85 -11.77
CA ASP A 744 32.40 2.85 -11.57
C ASP A 744 31.77 1.65 -12.30
N LYS A 745 30.58 1.22 -11.85
CA LYS A 745 29.82 0.11 -12.44
C LYS A 745 29.55 0.39 -13.92
N ILE A 746 29.78 -0.63 -14.77
CA ILE A 746 29.29 -0.69 -16.15
C ILE A 746 28.30 -1.86 -16.20
N ASP A 747 27.31 -1.84 -17.10
CA ASP A 747 26.47 -3.03 -17.34
C ASP A 747 27.36 -4.25 -17.62
N GLY A 748 27.23 -5.29 -16.80
CA GLY A 748 28.04 -6.50 -16.84
C GLY A 748 29.35 -6.47 -16.04
N CYS A 749 29.69 -5.36 -15.37
CA CYS A 749 30.94 -5.25 -14.61
C CYS A 749 30.86 -4.37 -13.35
N SER A 750 31.47 -4.84 -12.26
CA SER A 750 31.50 -4.16 -10.98
C SER A 750 32.91 -4.19 -10.38
N VAL A 751 33.42 -3.05 -9.92
CA VAL A 751 34.79 -2.90 -9.40
C VAL A 751 34.77 -2.12 -8.10
N GLY A 752 35.58 -2.53 -7.13
CA GLY A 752 35.70 -1.83 -5.85
C GLY A 752 36.95 -2.18 -5.08
N GLN A 753 37.08 -1.58 -3.91
CA GLN A 753 38.23 -1.75 -3.01
C GLN A 753 37.74 -2.23 -1.65
N ALA A 754 38.44 -3.20 -1.08
CA ALA A 754 38.17 -3.65 0.28
C ALA A 754 38.49 -2.53 1.29
N ASP A 755 37.65 -2.40 2.30
CA ASP A 755 37.69 -1.34 3.30
C ASP A 755 38.85 -1.52 4.31
N GLN A 756 38.78 -0.85 5.46
CA GLN A 756 39.80 -0.96 6.52
C GLN A 756 39.85 -2.35 7.19
N ASN A 757 38.74 -3.10 7.14
CA ASN A 757 38.55 -4.42 7.74
C ASN A 757 38.67 -5.55 6.72
N GLY A 758 38.87 -5.26 5.43
CA GLY A 758 38.81 -6.24 4.35
C GLY A 758 37.39 -6.57 3.87
N GLN A 759 36.40 -5.77 4.30
CA GLN A 759 35.01 -5.86 3.86
C GLN A 759 34.86 -5.24 2.47
N LEU A 760 34.04 -5.88 1.64
CA LEU A 760 33.73 -5.49 0.28
C LEU A 760 32.25 -5.79 0.02
N ARG A 761 31.63 -4.99 -0.86
CA ARG A 761 30.34 -5.25 -1.49
C ARG A 761 30.42 -4.84 -2.96
N LEU A 762 30.04 -5.71 -3.88
CA LEU A 762 30.02 -5.47 -5.33
C LEU A 762 28.71 -6.00 -5.93
N PRO A 763 27.75 -5.14 -6.26
CA PRO A 763 26.52 -5.55 -6.93
C PRO A 763 26.80 -5.88 -8.40
N ILE A 764 26.11 -6.87 -8.97
CA ILE A 764 26.25 -7.27 -10.37
C ILE A 764 24.88 -7.56 -11.00
N ALA A 765 24.64 -7.01 -12.18
CA ALA A 765 23.42 -7.31 -12.94
C ALA A 765 23.55 -8.71 -13.55
N ALA A 766 22.65 -9.63 -13.21
CA ALA A 766 22.70 -11.02 -13.67
C ALA A 766 21.32 -11.69 -13.77
N ASP A 767 21.23 -12.73 -14.60
CA ASP A 767 20.08 -13.60 -14.77
C ASP A 767 20.25 -14.94 -14.03
N TRP A 768 19.19 -15.40 -13.37
CA TRP A 768 19.13 -16.66 -12.61
C TRP A 768 18.94 -17.91 -13.49
N PRO A 769 19.13 -19.14 -12.97
CA PRO A 769 18.82 -20.35 -13.72
C PRO A 769 17.33 -20.49 -14.08
N THR A 770 17.06 -21.13 -15.21
CA THR A 770 15.71 -21.65 -15.50
C THR A 770 15.53 -22.97 -14.77
N LEU A 771 14.56 -23.02 -13.86
CA LEU A 771 14.30 -24.16 -12.99
C LEU A 771 12.99 -24.89 -13.36
N SER A 772 12.94 -26.18 -13.07
CA SER A 772 11.72 -26.99 -13.08
C SER A 772 11.67 -27.84 -11.82
N ALA A 773 10.57 -27.78 -11.08
CA ALA A 773 10.38 -28.49 -9.83
C ALA A 773 9.38 -29.65 -9.97
N THR A 774 9.58 -30.71 -9.21
CA THR A 774 8.59 -31.78 -9.02
C THR A 774 8.40 -32.04 -7.54
N VAL A 775 7.21 -31.72 -7.03
CA VAL A 775 6.83 -31.92 -5.62
C VAL A 775 6.31 -33.35 -5.43
N THR A 776 6.80 -34.04 -4.40
CA THR A 776 6.32 -35.36 -4.00
C THR A 776 5.86 -35.31 -2.54
N ASP A 777 4.55 -35.40 -2.32
CA ASP A 777 3.96 -35.54 -0.98
C ASP A 777 4.59 -36.75 -0.25
N GLN A 778 4.99 -36.53 1.01
CA GLN A 778 5.59 -37.54 1.89
C GLN A 778 4.63 -38.02 2.99
N GLY A 779 3.40 -37.51 3.02
CA GLY A 779 2.39 -37.78 4.02
C GLY A 779 2.24 -36.65 5.05
N ALA A 780 1.12 -36.68 5.78
CA ALA A 780 0.75 -35.61 6.71
C ALA A 780 1.82 -35.37 7.80
N GLY A 781 2.19 -34.10 8.00
CA GLY A 781 3.19 -33.69 8.99
C GLY A 781 4.65 -33.82 8.55
N VAL A 782 4.90 -34.15 7.28
CA VAL A 782 6.24 -34.25 6.70
C VAL A 782 6.38 -33.19 5.61
N VAL A 783 7.55 -32.54 5.53
CA VAL A 783 7.87 -31.60 4.45
C VAL A 783 7.77 -32.32 3.10
N PRO A 784 6.95 -31.82 2.15
CA PRO A 784 6.91 -32.33 0.78
C PRO A 784 8.30 -32.31 0.16
N ARG A 785 8.69 -33.39 -0.52
CA ARG A 785 10.01 -33.46 -1.15
C ARG A 785 9.96 -32.75 -2.50
N VAL A 786 10.71 -31.66 -2.65
CA VAL A 786 10.79 -30.88 -3.89
C VAL A 786 12.07 -31.24 -4.63
N LYS A 787 11.92 -31.84 -5.81
CA LYS A 787 13.05 -32.13 -6.70
C LYS A 787 13.18 -31.02 -7.73
N VAL A 788 14.15 -30.13 -7.56
CA VAL A 788 14.50 -29.10 -8.55
C VAL A 788 15.43 -29.69 -9.61
N THR A 789 15.21 -29.28 -10.87
CA THR A 789 16.03 -29.60 -12.03
C THR A 789 16.40 -28.30 -12.74
N VAL A 790 17.70 -28.07 -12.93
CA VAL A 790 18.21 -26.93 -13.69
C VAL A 790 18.05 -27.22 -15.19
N MET A 791 17.17 -26.46 -15.86
CA MET A 791 16.93 -26.56 -17.30
C MET A 791 17.94 -25.73 -18.10
N ALA A 792 18.33 -24.58 -17.56
CA ALA A 792 19.45 -23.76 -18.01
C ALA A 792 20.11 -23.11 -16.78
N PRO A 793 21.46 -23.04 -16.71
CA PRO A 793 22.14 -22.34 -15.62
C PRO A 793 21.89 -20.83 -15.71
N GLY A 794 22.09 -20.12 -14.58
CA GLY A 794 22.15 -18.67 -14.58
C GLY A 794 23.43 -18.13 -15.23
N ASP A 795 23.55 -16.81 -15.28
CA ASP A 795 24.65 -16.13 -15.96
C ASP A 795 26.02 -16.57 -15.42
N PRO A 796 26.99 -16.94 -16.28
CA PRO A 796 28.34 -17.26 -15.85
C PRO A 796 29.05 -16.01 -15.30
N LEU A 797 29.57 -16.10 -14.08
CA LEU A 797 30.25 -14.99 -13.38
C LEU A 797 31.74 -15.28 -13.19
N LYS A 798 32.54 -14.21 -13.14
CA LYS A 798 33.98 -14.29 -12.85
C LYS A 798 34.38 -13.20 -11.88
N VAL A 799 35.02 -13.59 -10.79
CA VAL A 799 35.63 -12.65 -9.83
C VAL A 799 37.14 -12.66 -10.02
N THR A 800 37.74 -11.48 -10.13
CA THR A 800 39.19 -11.28 -10.25
C THR A 800 39.64 -10.39 -9.10
N VAL A 801 40.38 -10.96 -8.16
CA VAL A 801 41.05 -10.24 -7.08
C VAL A 801 42.37 -9.73 -7.64
N LEU A 802 42.49 -8.41 -7.79
CA LEU A 802 43.68 -7.79 -8.32
C LEU A 802 44.81 -7.82 -7.28
N PRO A 803 46.07 -7.99 -7.73
CA PRO A 803 47.19 -8.14 -6.83
C PRO A 803 47.54 -6.82 -6.14
N ALA A 804 47.96 -6.89 -4.88
CA ALA A 804 48.87 -5.89 -4.34
C ALA A 804 50.19 -5.92 -5.14
N ALA A 805 50.81 -4.77 -5.36
CA ALA A 805 51.86 -4.58 -6.36
C ALA A 805 52.94 -5.70 -6.35
N GLY A 806 53.00 -6.47 -7.45
CA GLY A 806 54.01 -7.53 -7.67
C GLY A 806 53.52 -8.97 -7.50
N ALA A 807 52.26 -9.22 -7.13
CA ALA A 807 51.66 -10.55 -7.14
C ALA A 807 50.88 -10.84 -8.45
N GLU A 808 50.49 -12.10 -8.67
CA GLU A 808 49.56 -12.50 -9.75
C GLU A 808 48.09 -12.29 -9.32
N PRO A 809 47.17 -11.95 -10.24
CA PRO A 809 45.74 -11.87 -9.93
C PRO A 809 45.15 -13.26 -9.57
N ARG A 810 44.31 -13.33 -8.53
CA ARG A 810 43.51 -14.53 -8.25
C ARG A 810 42.19 -14.45 -9.02
N VAL A 811 41.91 -15.46 -9.83
CA VAL A 811 40.63 -15.63 -10.53
C VAL A 811 39.79 -16.68 -9.80
N ILE A 812 38.50 -16.39 -9.62
CA ILE A 812 37.47 -17.28 -9.09
C ILE A 812 36.35 -17.31 -10.13
N ASP A 813 36.31 -18.38 -10.92
CA ASP A 813 35.32 -18.65 -11.98
C ASP A 813 34.53 -19.95 -11.71
N LYS A 814 34.66 -20.47 -10.49
CA LYS A 814 34.03 -21.69 -9.98
C LYS A 814 33.60 -21.50 -8.53
N TYR A 815 32.61 -22.26 -8.10
CA TYR A 815 32.38 -22.51 -6.68
C TYR A 815 33.57 -23.30 -6.12
N GLU A 816 34.25 -22.80 -5.10
CA GLU A 816 35.33 -23.52 -4.39
C GLU A 816 34.80 -24.34 -3.20
N VAL A 817 33.65 -23.93 -2.66
CA VAL A 817 32.92 -24.59 -1.56
C VAL A 817 31.55 -25.07 -2.03
N GLU A 818 30.90 -25.92 -1.25
CA GLU A 818 29.54 -26.38 -1.53
C GLU A 818 28.52 -25.36 -1.01
N ALA A 819 27.48 -25.10 -1.82
CA ALA A 819 26.38 -24.22 -1.48
C ALA A 819 25.06 -24.78 -1.99
N ARG A 820 23.94 -24.40 -1.37
CA ARG A 820 22.59 -24.80 -1.80
C ARG A 820 21.68 -23.58 -1.78
N PHE A 821 20.91 -23.39 -2.85
CA PHE A 821 19.99 -22.26 -3.01
C PHE A 821 18.87 -22.61 -3.99
N PHE A 822 17.62 -22.24 -3.70
CA PHE A 822 16.43 -22.55 -4.50
C PHE A 822 16.34 -24.04 -4.91
N GLY A 823 16.61 -24.92 -3.95
CA GLY A 823 16.69 -26.38 -4.13
C GLY A 823 17.85 -26.92 -5.00
N VAL A 824 18.71 -26.05 -5.55
CA VAL A 824 19.87 -26.39 -6.40
C VAL A 824 21.15 -26.53 -5.58
N ASP A 825 21.90 -27.61 -5.80
CA ASP A 825 23.22 -27.84 -5.19
C ASP A 825 24.36 -27.34 -6.09
N TYR A 826 25.07 -26.31 -5.64
CA TYR A 826 26.26 -25.74 -6.29
C TYR A 826 27.51 -26.40 -5.70
N LYS A 827 28.07 -27.37 -6.44
CA LYS A 827 29.16 -28.21 -5.95
C LYS A 827 30.54 -27.58 -6.17
N PRO A 828 31.53 -27.88 -5.31
CA PRO A 828 32.91 -27.48 -5.54
C PRO A 828 33.40 -27.86 -6.94
N GLN A 829 34.19 -26.97 -7.55
CA GLN A 829 34.75 -27.06 -8.89
C GLN A 829 33.75 -26.99 -10.06
N THR A 830 32.46 -26.73 -9.80
CA THR A 830 31.48 -26.38 -10.85
C THR A 830 31.59 -24.89 -11.25
N PRO A 831 31.21 -24.50 -12.49
CA PRO A 831 31.28 -23.10 -12.93
C PRO A 831 30.51 -22.15 -12.02
N LEU A 832 31.09 -20.99 -11.72
CA LEU A 832 30.41 -19.93 -10.97
C LEU A 832 29.34 -19.32 -11.87
N THR A 833 28.09 -19.44 -11.45
CA THR A 833 26.91 -18.94 -12.16
C THR A 833 26.04 -18.18 -11.17
N ALA A 834 25.26 -17.21 -11.63
CA ALA A 834 24.37 -16.44 -10.78
C ALA A 834 23.22 -17.34 -10.27
N PRO A 835 23.06 -17.55 -8.94
CA PRO A 835 21.99 -18.38 -8.40
C PRO A 835 20.65 -17.62 -8.31
N ALA A 836 20.70 -16.28 -8.37
CA ALA A 836 19.56 -15.37 -8.32
C ALA A 836 19.75 -14.23 -9.33
N ARG A 837 18.67 -13.51 -9.63
CA ARG A 837 18.63 -12.41 -10.59
C ARG A 837 18.61 -11.06 -9.90
N GLY A 838 18.85 -9.99 -10.67
CA GLY A 838 18.60 -8.62 -10.20
C GLY A 838 19.34 -7.56 -11.00
N TYR A 839 18.99 -6.30 -10.76
CA TYR A 839 19.52 -5.14 -11.51
C TYR A 839 20.98 -4.78 -11.10
N GLY A 840 21.45 -5.28 -9.95
CA GLY A 840 22.79 -5.00 -9.42
C GLY A 840 23.08 -3.51 -9.25
N LEU A 841 22.11 -2.69 -8.87
CA LEU A 841 22.26 -1.25 -8.66
C LEU A 841 22.98 -0.93 -7.33
N SER A 842 23.48 0.30 -7.23
CA SER A 842 24.04 0.83 -5.99
C SER A 842 23.09 1.84 -5.35
N ARG A 843 23.16 1.96 -4.02
CA ARG A 843 22.39 2.94 -3.26
C ARG A 843 22.90 4.36 -3.55
N ASN A 844 22.00 5.35 -3.48
CA ASN A 844 22.31 6.78 -3.65
C ASN A 844 22.87 7.22 -5.03
N THR A 845 22.70 6.46 -6.13
CA THR A 845 23.18 6.83 -7.49
C THR A 845 22.08 7.42 -8.40
N PRO A 846 22.41 7.98 -9.59
CA PRO A 846 21.41 8.48 -10.54
C PRO A 846 20.48 7.38 -11.08
N GLU A 847 20.98 6.15 -11.25
CA GLU A 847 20.22 5.04 -11.83
C GLU A 847 19.06 4.62 -10.92
N ILE A 848 19.28 4.51 -9.61
CA ILE A 848 18.18 4.20 -8.67
C ILE A 848 17.14 5.33 -8.66
N ARG A 849 17.55 6.61 -8.76
CA ARG A 849 16.62 7.75 -8.83
C ARG A 849 15.75 7.70 -10.10
N ARG A 850 16.36 7.45 -11.26
CA ARG A 850 15.67 7.25 -12.54
C ARG A 850 14.72 6.04 -12.46
N LEU A 851 15.17 4.91 -11.91
CA LEU A 851 14.36 3.71 -11.78
C LEU A 851 13.16 3.91 -10.85
N MET A 852 13.31 4.55 -9.68
CA MET A 852 12.17 4.82 -8.79
C MET A 852 11.07 5.67 -9.45
N GLY A 853 11.43 6.60 -10.35
CA GLY A 853 10.47 7.34 -11.15
C GLY A 853 9.69 6.45 -12.13
N LEU A 854 10.39 5.54 -12.82
CA LEU A 854 9.78 4.54 -13.70
C LEU A 854 8.93 3.53 -12.92
N SER A 855 9.38 3.10 -11.74
CA SER A 855 8.63 2.22 -10.83
C SER A 855 7.31 2.85 -10.42
N GLN A 856 7.30 4.13 -10.02
CA GLN A 856 6.04 4.80 -9.71
C GLN A 856 5.11 4.82 -10.91
N LEU A 857 5.60 5.19 -12.11
CA LEU A 857 4.84 5.19 -13.37
C LEU A 857 4.21 3.82 -13.68
N ILE A 858 4.96 2.73 -13.51
CA ILE A 858 4.46 1.38 -13.75
C ILE A 858 3.37 1.02 -12.74
N LEU A 859 3.58 1.34 -11.45
CA LEU A 859 2.67 0.96 -10.36
C LEU A 859 1.30 1.67 -10.40
N GLU A 860 1.15 2.79 -11.11
CA GLU A 860 -0.03 3.66 -11.04
C GLU A 860 -1.40 3.00 -11.26
N PRO A 861 -1.59 2.05 -12.20
CA PRO A 861 -2.86 1.35 -12.34
C PRO A 861 -3.23 0.47 -11.15
N GLY A 862 -2.26 0.13 -10.30
CA GLY A 862 -2.46 -0.54 -9.01
C GLY A 862 -2.37 0.40 -7.79
N ASP A 863 -2.14 1.70 -7.99
CA ASP A 863 -1.89 2.66 -6.91
C ASP A 863 -3.20 3.32 -6.43
N PRO A 864 -3.59 3.17 -5.13
CA PRO A 864 -4.76 3.82 -4.54
C PRO A 864 -4.87 5.32 -4.80
N VAL A 865 -3.74 6.02 -5.00
CA VAL A 865 -3.73 7.46 -5.25
C VAL A 865 -4.58 7.83 -6.48
N ASN A 866 -4.61 7.00 -7.53
CA ASN A 866 -5.36 7.26 -8.75
C ASN A 866 -6.87 6.99 -8.62
N TYR A 867 -7.27 6.21 -7.63
CA TYR A 867 -8.68 5.89 -7.38
C TYR A 867 -9.36 6.89 -6.43
N ALA A 868 -8.57 7.57 -5.60
CA ALA A 868 -9.04 8.53 -4.62
C ALA A 868 -9.82 9.76 -5.16
N PRO A 869 -9.46 10.41 -6.29
CA PRO A 869 -10.26 11.49 -6.88
C PRO A 869 -11.70 11.06 -7.20
N HIS A 870 -11.88 9.78 -7.51
CA HIS A 870 -13.12 9.18 -7.96
C HIS A 870 -14.06 8.73 -6.82
N TYR A 871 -13.69 8.94 -5.56
CA TYR A 871 -14.57 8.68 -4.41
C TYR A 871 -15.77 9.64 -4.36
N PHE A 872 -15.55 10.92 -4.67
CA PHE A 872 -16.53 12.00 -4.46
C PHE A 872 -16.66 12.96 -5.64
N ASN A 873 -15.54 13.38 -6.23
CA ASN A 873 -15.49 14.57 -7.09
C ASN A 873 -15.61 14.26 -8.58
N ASP A 874 -14.91 13.21 -9.05
CA ASP A 874 -14.85 12.81 -10.46
C ASP A 874 -15.31 11.35 -10.60
N LEU A 875 -16.60 11.06 -10.39
CA LEU A 875 -17.07 9.68 -10.25
C LEU A 875 -16.85 8.84 -11.54
N LEU A 876 -16.22 7.67 -11.41
CA LEU A 876 -16.13 6.68 -12.50
C LEU A 876 -17.51 6.27 -13.03
N ALA A 877 -17.57 5.81 -14.28
CA ALA A 877 -18.84 5.54 -14.99
C ALA A 877 -19.76 4.58 -14.22
N ALA A 878 -19.19 3.58 -13.53
CA ALA A 878 -19.93 2.62 -12.72
C ALA A 878 -20.68 3.25 -11.54
N ARG A 879 -20.22 4.40 -11.03
CA ARG A 879 -20.86 5.15 -9.93
C ARG A 879 -21.69 6.34 -10.41
N ALA A 880 -21.35 6.90 -11.57
CA ALA A 880 -22.02 8.04 -12.19
C ALA A 880 -23.28 7.67 -13.01
N THR A 881 -23.50 6.39 -13.33
CA THR A 881 -24.65 5.91 -14.10
C THR A 881 -25.62 5.10 -13.24
N VAL A 882 -26.87 4.96 -13.69
CA VAL A 882 -27.86 4.09 -13.05
C VAL A 882 -27.50 2.65 -13.37
N ASP A 883 -27.18 1.88 -12.35
CA ASP A 883 -26.82 0.48 -12.46
C ASP A 883 -28.03 -0.36 -12.95
N THR A 884 -27.77 -1.27 -13.88
CA THR A 884 -28.80 -2.00 -14.63
C THR A 884 -29.42 -3.14 -13.82
N GLU A 885 -28.70 -3.71 -12.85
CA GLU A 885 -29.16 -4.81 -11.99
C GLU A 885 -29.97 -4.29 -10.80
N THR A 886 -29.56 -3.16 -10.22
CA THR A 886 -30.16 -2.57 -9.01
C THR A 886 -31.14 -1.43 -9.27
N HIS A 887 -31.13 -0.85 -10.49
CA HIS A 887 -31.87 0.35 -10.88
C HIS A 887 -31.62 1.56 -9.97
N ARG A 888 -30.42 1.66 -9.38
CA ARG A 888 -30.00 2.78 -8.52
C ARG A 888 -28.76 3.46 -9.09
N LEU A 889 -28.65 4.77 -8.86
CA LEU A 889 -27.40 5.51 -9.00
C LEU A 889 -26.62 5.35 -7.70
N ALA A 890 -25.38 4.85 -7.76
CA ALA A 890 -24.57 4.67 -6.55
C ALA A 890 -24.02 6.00 -6.00
N GLY A 891 -23.62 6.91 -6.88
CA GLY A 891 -23.09 8.22 -6.47
C GLY A 891 -21.78 8.12 -5.68
N PRO A 892 -21.40 9.15 -4.91
CA PRO A 892 -20.20 9.17 -4.09
C PRO A 892 -20.11 8.00 -3.09
N ALA A 893 -18.89 7.52 -2.83
CA ALA A 893 -18.60 6.55 -1.78
C ALA A 893 -18.17 7.27 -0.49
N ASN A 894 -18.67 6.86 0.68
CA ASN A 894 -18.27 7.49 1.95
C ASN A 894 -16.91 6.95 2.42
N VAL A 895 -15.81 7.67 2.19
CA VAL A 895 -14.46 7.18 2.55
C VAL A 895 -13.87 7.91 3.76
N LEU A 896 -13.37 7.15 4.74
CA LEU A 896 -12.59 7.64 5.88
C LEU A 896 -11.15 7.14 5.78
N VAL A 897 -10.22 8.00 5.37
CA VAL A 897 -8.79 7.67 5.32
C VAL A 897 -8.20 7.71 6.74
N ILE A 898 -7.68 6.57 7.21
CA ILE A 898 -7.13 6.44 8.57
C ILE A 898 -5.60 6.36 8.47
N ALA A 899 -4.93 7.44 8.86
CA ALA A 899 -3.48 7.58 8.84
C ALA A 899 -2.86 7.23 10.22
N THR A 900 -1.96 6.25 10.26
CA THR A 900 -1.35 5.77 11.50
C THR A 900 -0.05 6.51 11.78
N SER A 901 -0.05 7.44 12.75
CA SER A 901 1.16 8.18 13.10
C SER A 901 2.23 7.25 13.68
N GLY A 902 3.45 7.36 13.17
CA GLY A 902 4.58 6.56 13.63
C GLY A 902 4.58 5.11 13.15
N ASP A 903 3.64 4.73 12.26
CA ASP A 903 3.74 3.51 11.45
C ASP A 903 4.93 3.66 10.50
N PRO A 904 6.01 2.86 10.66
CA PRO A 904 7.16 2.91 9.78
C PRO A 904 7.04 1.89 8.64
N GLY A 905 6.04 1.00 8.67
CA GLY A 905 5.88 -0.10 7.74
C GLY A 905 5.05 0.28 6.51
N VAL A 906 3.97 1.04 6.71
CA VAL A 906 3.33 1.81 5.64
C VAL A 906 3.46 3.30 5.97
N PRO A 907 4.46 3.98 5.38
CA PRO A 907 4.82 5.35 5.75
C PRO A 907 3.65 6.33 5.67
N ILE A 908 3.35 7.03 6.77
CA ILE A 908 2.18 7.92 6.90
C ILE A 908 2.04 8.99 5.79
N ASN A 909 3.14 9.45 5.18
CA ASN A 909 3.07 10.37 4.03
C ASN A 909 2.21 9.82 2.88
N THR A 910 2.20 8.50 2.68
CA THR A 910 1.44 7.85 1.61
C THR A 910 -0.08 7.89 1.88
N ALA A 911 -0.49 7.71 3.14
CA ALA A 911 -1.88 7.90 3.54
C ALA A 911 -2.32 9.38 3.48
N VAL A 912 -1.41 10.33 3.72
CA VAL A 912 -1.68 11.77 3.51
C VAL A 912 -1.78 12.09 2.02
N SER A 913 -0.93 11.52 1.16
CA SER A 913 -1.04 11.63 -0.31
C SER A 913 -2.39 11.10 -0.82
N LEU A 914 -2.86 9.96 -0.30
CA LEU A 914 -4.21 9.44 -0.59
C LEU A 914 -5.31 10.44 -0.20
N ALA A 915 -5.21 11.04 0.98
CA ALA A 915 -6.17 12.03 1.45
C ALA A 915 -6.12 13.36 0.68
N ARG A 916 -4.93 13.78 0.19
CA ARG A 916 -4.80 14.91 -0.77
C ARG A 916 -5.47 14.58 -2.09
N ALA A 917 -5.21 13.41 -2.66
CA ALA A 917 -5.79 12.96 -3.94
C ALA A 917 -7.33 12.86 -3.88
N ALA A 918 -7.87 12.44 -2.73
CA ALA A 918 -9.32 12.45 -2.46
C ALA A 918 -9.94 13.85 -2.28
N GLY A 919 -9.13 14.90 -2.11
CA GLY A 919 -9.59 16.23 -1.72
C GLY A 919 -10.02 16.35 -0.24
N ILE A 920 -9.66 15.38 0.61
CA ILE A 920 -9.95 15.39 2.06
C ILE A 920 -8.96 16.32 2.79
N VAL A 921 -7.71 16.42 2.31
CA VAL A 921 -6.72 17.36 2.81
C VAL A 921 -6.64 18.54 1.84
N ASP A 922 -7.09 19.73 2.27
CA ASP A 922 -7.06 20.94 1.46
C ASP A 922 -5.61 21.46 1.29
N THR A 923 -5.20 21.57 0.02
CA THR A 923 -3.89 22.04 -0.44
C THR A 923 -3.94 23.46 -1.02
N ALA A 924 -5.12 24.03 -1.25
CA ALA A 924 -5.31 25.29 -1.98
C ALA A 924 -5.79 26.45 -1.09
N HIS A 925 -6.65 26.18 -0.11
CA HIS A 925 -7.23 27.23 0.75
C HIS A 925 -6.50 27.36 2.07
N VAL A 926 -6.20 28.60 2.45
CA VAL A 926 -5.63 28.95 3.76
C VAL A 926 -6.70 28.78 4.84
N ASP A 927 -6.44 27.92 5.83
CA ASP A 927 -7.29 27.81 7.01
C ASP A 927 -7.09 29.03 7.92
N PRO A 928 -8.16 29.81 8.24
CA PRO A 928 -8.05 31.03 9.05
C PRO A 928 -7.49 30.80 10.47
N SER A 929 -7.61 29.59 11.01
CA SER A 929 -7.14 29.21 12.36
C SER A 929 -5.63 29.04 12.42
N TYR A 930 -5.01 28.68 11.28
CA TYR A 930 -3.58 28.35 11.21
C TYR A 930 -2.76 29.37 10.41
N GLY A 931 -3.39 30.09 9.47
CA GLY A 931 -2.74 31.02 8.55
C GLY A 931 -1.98 30.32 7.42
N MET A 932 -2.32 29.05 7.13
CA MET A 932 -1.77 28.24 6.04
C MET A 932 -2.78 27.14 5.66
N THR A 933 -2.54 26.41 4.57
CA THR A 933 -3.37 25.26 4.16
C THR A 933 -3.28 24.11 5.16
N ILE A 934 -4.30 23.24 5.21
CA ILE A 934 -4.32 22.09 6.14
C ILE A 934 -3.15 21.14 5.86
N ASP A 935 -2.80 20.91 4.60
CA ASP A 935 -1.63 20.09 4.25
C ASP A 935 -0.33 20.68 4.84
N GLN A 936 -0.15 22.01 4.76
CA GLN A 936 1.01 22.68 5.36
C GLN A 936 1.01 22.62 6.90
N VAL A 937 -0.15 22.49 7.56
CA VAL A 937 -0.22 22.19 9.01
C VAL A 937 0.27 20.77 9.29
N LEU A 938 -0.12 19.77 8.50
CA LEU A 938 0.34 18.39 8.64
C LEU A 938 1.84 18.25 8.40
N ILE A 939 2.38 18.96 7.41
CA ILE A 939 3.82 18.99 7.11
C ILE A 939 4.60 19.65 8.25
N LYS A 940 4.25 20.88 8.66
CA LYS A 940 5.00 21.64 9.67
C LYS A 940 4.87 21.09 11.10
N SER A 941 3.86 20.28 11.37
CA SER A 941 3.75 19.49 12.62
C SER A 941 4.50 18.15 12.57
N GLY A 942 5.09 17.80 11.41
CA GLY A 942 5.85 16.58 11.17
C GLY A 942 4.98 15.32 11.03
N VAL A 943 3.65 15.45 10.90
CA VAL A 943 2.74 14.31 10.69
C VAL A 943 3.11 13.56 9.41
N VAL A 944 3.41 14.27 8.31
CA VAL A 944 3.84 13.66 7.04
C VAL A 944 5.18 12.93 7.19
N GLU A 945 6.09 13.42 8.03
CA GLU A 945 7.37 12.76 8.33
C GLU A 945 7.19 11.46 9.13
N GLY A 946 6.05 11.28 9.83
CA GLY A 946 5.88 10.24 10.86
C GLY A 946 6.35 10.68 12.25
N ARG A 947 6.65 11.96 12.43
CA ARG A 947 7.19 12.55 13.65
C ARG A 947 6.30 13.68 14.12
N VAL A 948 5.36 13.39 15.03
CA VAL A 948 4.55 14.45 15.65
C VAL A 948 5.46 15.33 16.52
N ARG A 949 6.01 16.39 15.92
CA ARG A 949 6.79 17.44 16.57
C ARG A 949 5.79 18.20 17.43
N GLY A 950 5.74 17.85 18.72
CA GLY A 950 4.70 18.31 19.65
C GLY A 950 4.47 19.82 19.55
N ALA A 951 3.26 20.21 19.12
CA ALA A 951 2.96 21.58 18.73
C ALA A 951 3.09 22.56 19.89
N ALA A 952 4.27 23.17 20.03
CA ALA A 952 4.55 24.23 20.98
C ALA A 952 3.96 25.59 20.53
N ARG A 953 2.73 25.59 20.00
CA ARG A 953 1.89 26.80 19.97
C ARG A 953 1.10 26.83 21.27
N SER A 954 1.67 27.51 22.26
CA SER A 954 0.88 27.91 23.43
C SER A 954 -0.26 28.82 22.96
N CYS A 955 -1.50 28.36 23.07
CA CYS A 955 -2.64 29.26 23.09
C CYS A 955 -2.45 30.18 24.30
N ALA A 956 -2.11 31.45 24.04
CA ALA A 956 -1.74 32.42 25.06
C ALA A 956 -2.98 32.88 25.86
N VAL A 957 -3.51 32.00 26.71
CA VAL A 957 -4.44 32.38 27.77
C VAL A 957 -3.65 33.25 28.75
N ARG A 958 -3.96 34.55 28.79
CA ARG A 958 -3.38 35.50 29.74
C ARG A 958 -3.58 34.97 31.18
N PRO A 959 -2.53 34.68 31.96
CA PRO A 959 -2.69 34.26 33.34
C PRO A 959 -3.15 35.44 34.19
N GLY A 960 -4.32 35.29 34.81
CA GLY A 960 -4.82 36.23 35.81
C GLY A 960 -3.95 36.25 37.07
N VAL A 961 -3.96 37.41 37.73
CA VAL A 961 -3.25 37.76 38.98
C VAL A 961 -3.21 36.61 40.00
N GLY A 962 -2.02 36.27 40.49
CA GLY A 962 -1.79 35.10 41.35
C GLY A 962 -1.90 35.34 42.86
N LEU A 963 -1.76 34.26 43.64
CA LEU A 963 -1.69 34.29 45.11
C LEU A 963 -0.62 33.32 45.65
N GLN A 964 0.47 33.93 46.12
CA GLN A 964 1.53 33.53 47.06
C GLN A 964 1.94 32.04 47.29
N ARG A 965 3.23 31.81 46.97
CA ARG A 965 4.31 31.25 47.83
C ARG A 965 4.05 30.04 48.75
N LYS A 966 4.87 28.99 48.55
CA LYS A 966 6.14 28.83 49.29
C LYS A 966 7.14 27.95 48.53
N ARG A 967 8.43 28.29 48.62
CA ARG A 967 9.57 27.60 47.98
C ARG A 967 10.65 27.41 49.04
N THR A 968 11.35 26.28 49.03
CA THR A 968 12.62 26.10 49.76
C THR A 968 13.68 25.50 48.84
N ASP A 969 14.69 26.33 48.58
CA ASP A 969 16.06 26.05 48.06
C ASP A 969 16.80 24.99 48.93
N ARG A 970 17.98 24.39 48.64
CA ARG A 970 19.12 24.48 47.66
C ARG A 970 19.93 23.16 47.81
N SER A 971 20.47 22.45 46.81
CA SER A 971 21.64 22.66 45.91
C SER A 971 23.08 22.48 46.49
N HIS A 972 23.94 21.81 45.70
CA HIS A 972 25.43 21.69 45.75
C HIS A 972 26.10 20.78 46.81
N ARG A 973 27.37 20.30 46.72
CA ARG A 973 28.38 19.87 45.69
C ARG A 973 29.77 19.82 46.41
N VAL A 974 30.72 18.96 46.01
CA VAL A 974 32.21 19.05 46.19
C VAL A 974 32.97 18.30 47.35
N LEU A 975 33.81 17.33 46.93
CA LEU A 975 35.17 16.84 47.31
C LEU A 975 35.78 16.74 48.75
N LEU A 976 36.14 15.48 49.10
CA LEU A 976 37.50 14.90 49.40
C LEU A 976 38.50 15.48 50.46
N ARG A 977 38.99 14.58 51.34
CA ARG A 977 40.44 14.43 51.70
C ARG A 977 40.81 13.13 52.49
N ARG A 978 41.80 12.37 51.96
CA ARG A 978 42.91 11.56 52.62
C ARG A 978 42.61 10.55 53.78
N ALA A 979 43.36 9.44 54.01
CA ALA A 979 44.42 8.70 53.27
C ALA A 979 44.85 7.39 54.02
N ARG A 980 45.79 6.61 53.40
CA ARG A 980 46.64 5.47 53.90
C ARG A 980 46.09 4.04 53.63
N LEU A 981 46.69 3.27 52.69
CA LEU A 981 47.82 2.28 52.81
C LEU A 981 47.36 0.93 53.42
N GLY A 982 47.57 -0.29 52.86
CA GLY A 982 48.24 -0.82 51.65
C GLY A 982 47.98 -2.36 51.57
N VAL A 983 48.60 -3.25 50.78
CA VAL A 983 49.53 -3.20 49.61
C VAL A 983 49.67 -4.64 49.02
N HIS A 984 49.75 -4.82 47.68
CA HIS A 984 50.10 -6.08 46.94
C HIS A 984 49.17 -7.32 47.11
N ARG A 985 49.12 -8.37 46.24
CA ARG A 985 49.75 -8.72 44.94
C ARG A 985 48.93 -9.85 44.26
N SER A 986 48.99 -9.96 42.92
CA SER A 986 48.80 -11.18 42.07
C SER A 986 47.53 -12.06 42.23
N ALA A 987 47.07 -12.88 41.27
CA ALA A 987 47.09 -12.99 39.80
C ALA A 987 46.68 -14.45 39.45
N ARG A 988 46.20 -14.67 38.21
CA ARG A 988 46.01 -15.95 37.48
C ARG A 988 44.77 -16.83 37.78
N ARG A 989 44.05 -17.11 36.67
CA ARG A 989 43.53 -18.42 36.18
C ARG A 989 42.55 -19.21 37.07
N ALA A 990 41.66 -20.06 36.53
CA ALA A 990 41.04 -20.22 35.21
C ALA A 990 40.10 -21.45 35.32
N ALA A 991 39.09 -21.55 34.43
CA ALA A 991 38.35 -22.80 34.14
C ALA A 991 37.51 -23.42 35.31
N ALA A 992 36.50 -24.27 35.09
CA ALA A 992 35.61 -24.47 33.93
C ALA A 992 34.42 -25.36 34.32
N ARG A 993 33.31 -25.24 33.56
CA ARG A 993 32.32 -26.28 33.18
C ARG A 993 31.55 -27.10 34.25
N SER A 994 30.27 -27.31 33.92
CA SER A 994 29.40 -28.48 34.21
C SER A 994 29.08 -28.82 35.68
N GLY A 995 27.87 -29.31 36.02
CA GLY A 995 26.65 -29.46 35.22
C GLY A 995 25.53 -30.20 36.00
N ALA A 996 24.29 -30.03 35.51
CA ALA A 996 23.17 -30.99 35.49
C ALA A 996 22.59 -31.67 36.77
N ALA A 997 21.25 -31.83 36.72
CA ALA A 997 20.42 -32.93 37.26
C ALA A 997 20.05 -33.01 38.77
N ALA A 998 18.84 -32.53 39.07
CA ALA A 998 17.66 -33.26 39.60
C ALA A 998 17.76 -34.38 40.69
N ALA A 999 17.02 -34.16 41.80
CA ALA A 999 16.17 -35.11 42.56
C ALA A 999 15.29 -34.26 43.53
N VAL A 1000 13.96 -34.38 43.71
CA VAL A 1000 13.13 -35.53 44.19
C VAL A 1000 13.63 -36.02 45.56
N ASP A 1001 12.92 -35.94 46.70
CA ASP A 1001 11.51 -36.20 47.04
C ASP A 1001 11.13 -35.42 48.34
N GLY A 1002 9.86 -35.39 48.77
CA GLY A 1002 9.49 -34.66 50.00
C GLY A 1002 7.99 -34.52 50.30
N ARG A 1003 7.25 -35.64 50.31
CA ARG A 1003 5.81 -35.68 50.66
C ARG A 1003 5.49 -35.03 52.02
N PHE A 1004 4.33 -34.37 52.14
CA PHE A 1004 3.31 -34.75 53.15
C PHE A 1004 1.90 -34.30 52.72
N ARG A 1005 0.87 -35.00 53.24
CA ARG A 1005 -0.54 -34.98 52.79
C ARG A 1005 -1.48 -34.22 53.74
N SER A 1006 -2.75 -34.08 53.31
CA SER A 1006 -3.98 -33.70 54.06
C SER A 1006 -4.14 -32.19 54.34
N GLY A 1007 -5.25 -31.51 54.06
CA GLY A 1007 -6.56 -31.91 53.50
C GLY A 1007 -7.52 -32.51 54.55
N GLY A 1008 -8.68 -31.94 54.86
CA GLY A 1008 -9.34 -30.72 54.37
C GLY A 1008 -10.66 -30.47 55.15
N SER A 1009 -11.58 -29.68 54.58
CA SER A 1009 -12.96 -29.41 55.09
C SER A 1009 -13.09 -28.73 56.48
N GLU A 1010 -14.16 -28.01 56.86
CA GLU A 1010 -15.47 -27.81 56.22
C GLU A 1010 -16.09 -26.42 56.58
N LEU A 1011 -17.25 -26.10 56.00
CA LEU A 1011 -18.00 -24.85 56.22
C LEU A 1011 -18.66 -24.75 57.61
N SER A 1012 -18.90 -23.52 58.06
CA SER A 1012 -20.10 -23.17 58.84
C SER A 1012 -20.54 -21.71 58.55
N ARG A 1013 -21.78 -21.37 58.93
CA ARG A 1013 -22.61 -20.29 58.35
C ARG A 1013 -23.45 -19.63 59.47
N ILE A 1014 -24.05 -18.45 59.21
CA ILE A 1014 -25.08 -17.75 60.06
C ILE A 1014 -24.41 -16.94 61.22
N ASP A 1015 -24.83 -15.72 61.64
CA ASP A 1015 -26.12 -15.00 61.54
C ASP A 1015 -26.01 -13.48 61.15
N THR A 1016 -27.07 -12.69 61.41
CA THR A 1016 -27.56 -11.55 60.60
C THR A 1016 -27.94 -10.28 61.41
N ARG A 1017 -28.37 -9.21 60.67
CA ARG A 1017 -29.26 -8.04 60.98
C ARG A 1017 -28.57 -6.68 60.73
N GLY A 1018 -29.20 -5.64 60.14
CA GLY A 1018 -30.49 -5.51 59.45
C GLY A 1018 -31.10 -4.09 59.53
N ARG A 1019 -31.85 -3.66 58.48
CA ARG A 1019 -32.56 -2.35 58.24
C ARG A 1019 -31.74 -1.25 57.53
N GLU A 1020 -32.30 -0.41 56.62
CA GLU A 1020 -33.65 -0.33 56.01
C GLU A 1020 -33.66 0.36 54.61
N ARG A 1021 -34.86 0.43 53.98
CA ARG A 1021 -35.19 0.92 52.61
C ARG A 1021 -35.10 2.48 52.48
N LEU A 1022 -35.31 3.20 51.36
CA LEU A 1022 -36.07 3.02 50.09
C LEU A 1022 -35.61 4.03 48.97
N LEU A 1023 -36.23 3.94 47.77
CA LEU A 1023 -36.07 4.72 46.51
C LEU A 1023 -36.33 6.26 46.57
N VAL A 1024 -35.86 7.03 45.56
CA VAL A 1024 -36.67 7.81 44.55
C VAL A 1024 -35.83 8.77 43.66
N HIS A 1025 -36.22 8.94 42.38
CA HIS A 1025 -35.70 9.92 41.40
C HIS A 1025 -36.08 11.39 41.69
N ARG A 1026 -35.26 12.39 41.28
CA ARG A 1026 -35.59 13.34 40.17
C ARG A 1026 -34.51 14.41 39.84
N GLN A 1027 -34.75 15.06 38.69
CA GLN A 1027 -33.96 16.09 37.99
C GLN A 1027 -34.04 17.52 38.61
N VAL A 1028 -33.46 18.48 37.88
CA VAL A 1028 -33.60 19.95 37.93
C VAL A 1028 -32.62 20.64 38.90
N GLY A 1029 -31.94 21.73 38.55
CA GLY A 1029 -31.86 22.48 37.28
C GLY A 1029 -31.24 23.87 37.51
N VAL A 1030 -30.48 24.39 36.55
CA VAL A 1030 -29.67 25.62 36.74
C VAL A 1030 -30.44 26.88 36.34
N ARG A 1031 -30.59 27.87 37.23
CA ARG A 1031 -30.83 29.28 36.85
C ARG A 1031 -30.41 30.34 37.90
N ARG A 1032 -29.58 31.28 37.42
CA ARG A 1032 -29.55 32.76 37.66
C ARG A 1032 -29.31 33.37 39.06
N GLY A 1033 -28.43 34.38 39.05
CA GLY A 1033 -28.29 35.49 40.02
C GLY A 1033 -26.91 36.15 39.84
N CYS A 1034 -26.70 37.26 39.13
CA CYS A 1034 -27.07 38.67 39.34
C CYS A 1034 -25.89 39.56 39.84
N ALA A 1035 -25.58 40.60 39.03
CA ALA A 1035 -25.09 41.95 39.37
C ALA A 1035 -23.69 42.17 40.02
N GLY A 1036 -22.96 43.27 39.74
CA GLY A 1036 -23.15 44.32 38.73
C GLY A 1036 -22.18 45.54 38.86
N CYS A 1037 -22.15 46.37 37.80
CA CYS A 1037 -21.81 47.82 37.73
C CYS A 1037 -20.38 48.37 38.00
N LEU A 1038 -20.14 49.56 37.39
CA LEU A 1038 -19.00 50.51 37.46
C LEU A 1038 -17.74 50.13 36.67
N GLY A 1039 -17.18 50.96 35.77
CA GLY A 1039 -17.59 52.28 35.25
C GLY A 1039 -16.70 52.71 34.05
N ALA A 1040 -17.16 53.66 33.22
CA ALA A 1040 -16.42 54.21 32.06
C ALA A 1040 -15.66 55.52 32.44
N PRO A 1041 -14.78 56.12 31.60
CA PRO A 1041 -15.21 56.79 30.36
C PRO A 1041 -14.26 56.76 29.13
N ASP A 1042 -14.85 57.07 27.96
CA ASP A 1042 -14.30 57.73 26.75
C ASP A 1042 -13.11 57.12 25.95
N SER A 1043 -13.05 57.15 24.60
CA SER A 1043 -13.90 57.82 23.58
C SER A 1043 -13.92 57.06 22.23
N LEU A 1044 -14.99 57.22 21.45
CA LEU A 1044 -15.15 56.78 20.04
C LEU A 1044 -14.79 57.94 19.06
N PRO A 1045 -14.64 57.69 17.74
CA PRO A 1045 -15.83 57.66 16.85
C PRO A 1045 -15.83 56.55 15.76
N GLU A 1046 -17.01 55.95 15.58
CA GLU A 1046 -17.51 55.29 14.36
C GLU A 1046 -18.43 56.29 13.59
N PRO A 1047 -19.14 55.94 12.48
CA PRO A 1047 -18.66 55.48 11.17
C PRO A 1047 -19.35 56.26 10.01
N HIS A 1048 -19.11 55.90 8.74
CA HIS A 1048 -19.91 56.42 7.60
C HIS A 1048 -20.45 55.33 6.64
N ARG A 1049 -21.77 55.39 6.40
CA ARG A 1049 -22.56 54.81 5.27
C ARG A 1049 -22.60 55.83 4.11
N PRO A 1050 -22.92 55.50 2.82
CA PRO A 1050 -24.12 54.77 2.33
C PRO A 1050 -23.77 53.70 1.23
N ALA A 1051 -24.59 53.18 0.28
CA ALA A 1051 -25.93 53.52 -0.24
C ALA A 1051 -26.73 52.29 -0.80
N ARG A 1052 -27.38 52.42 -1.97
CA ARG A 1052 -28.15 51.40 -2.74
C ARG A 1052 -28.02 51.68 -4.27
N VAL A 1053 -27.96 50.61 -5.09
CA VAL A 1053 -28.74 50.28 -6.34
C VAL A 1053 -28.95 51.43 -7.39
N PRO A 1054 -28.66 51.27 -8.72
CA PRO A 1054 -29.39 50.33 -9.62
C PRO A 1054 -28.71 49.75 -10.89
N GLN A 1055 -29.41 48.78 -11.53
CA GLN A 1055 -29.28 48.39 -12.96
C GLN A 1055 -29.85 49.46 -13.92
N PRO A 1056 -29.41 49.50 -15.19
CA PRO A 1056 -30.19 48.91 -16.31
C PRO A 1056 -29.27 48.15 -17.31
N ALA A 1057 -29.69 47.56 -18.44
CA ALA A 1057 -30.93 47.64 -19.22
C ALA A 1057 -31.26 46.31 -19.94
N ALA A 1058 -32.46 46.22 -20.53
CA ALA A 1058 -32.87 45.17 -21.46
C ALA A 1058 -33.37 45.81 -22.78
N GLY A 1059 -33.34 45.06 -23.89
CA GLY A 1059 -33.97 45.51 -25.15
C GLY A 1059 -33.68 44.63 -26.37
N GLU A 1060 -34.72 43.90 -26.82
CA GLU A 1060 -35.12 43.58 -28.22
C GLU A 1060 -34.06 43.03 -29.23
N GLY A 1061 -34.34 42.07 -30.13
CA GLY A 1061 -35.57 41.33 -30.47
C GLY A 1061 -35.48 40.76 -31.91
N VAL A 1062 -36.56 40.10 -32.39
CA VAL A 1062 -36.91 39.81 -33.82
C VAL A 1062 -36.48 38.46 -34.48
N ARG A 1063 -37.46 37.51 -34.54
CA ARG A 1063 -37.94 36.65 -35.68
C ARG A 1063 -36.97 35.68 -36.41
N HIS A 1064 -37.35 34.54 -37.01
CA HIS A 1064 -38.64 33.82 -37.27
C HIS A 1064 -38.37 32.29 -37.36
N GLY A 1065 -39.40 31.43 -37.25
CA GLY A 1065 -39.29 29.94 -37.37
C GLY A 1065 -39.47 29.40 -38.81
N PRO A 1066 -40.06 28.18 -39.06
CA PRO A 1066 -40.78 27.31 -38.11
C PRO A 1066 -40.76 25.75 -38.35
N VAL A 1067 -41.50 24.98 -37.51
CA VAL A 1067 -42.23 23.70 -37.80
C VAL A 1067 -41.38 22.41 -38.06
N HIS A 1068 -41.68 21.18 -37.58
CA HIS A 1068 -42.65 20.52 -36.67
C HIS A 1068 -41.90 19.29 -36.05
N GLY A 1069 -42.28 18.65 -34.94
CA GLY A 1069 -43.38 18.85 -33.99
C GLY A 1069 -43.80 17.53 -33.34
N GLU A 1070 -44.20 17.52 -32.05
CA GLU A 1070 -44.83 16.34 -31.42
C GLU A 1070 -45.90 16.72 -30.39
N ARG A 1071 -46.78 15.77 -30.04
CA ARG A 1071 -48.15 16.07 -29.55
C ARG A 1071 -48.42 15.79 -28.07
N ARG A 1072 -48.97 16.82 -27.41
CA ARG A 1072 -50.11 16.81 -26.45
C ARG A 1072 -50.07 15.88 -25.22
N ARG A 1073 -50.09 16.52 -24.04
CA ARG A 1073 -50.74 16.02 -22.80
C ARG A 1073 -52.29 16.06 -22.90
N PRO A 1074 -52.99 15.30 -22.04
CA PRO A 1074 -54.05 15.86 -21.18
C PRO A 1074 -53.79 15.49 -19.69
N LEU A 1075 -53.74 16.43 -18.74
CA LEU A 1075 -54.85 17.11 -18.04
C LEU A 1075 -55.57 16.29 -16.94
N PHE A 1076 -55.31 16.69 -15.69
CA PHE A 1076 -56.17 16.65 -14.48
C PHE A 1076 -56.96 15.37 -14.09
N ARG A 1077 -56.69 14.89 -12.87
CA ARG A 1077 -57.64 15.04 -11.74
C ARG A 1077 -56.95 14.82 -10.37
N VAL A 1078 -57.19 15.73 -9.43
CA VAL A 1078 -56.82 15.60 -8.01
C VAL A 1078 -58.09 15.43 -7.18
N PRO A 1079 -58.29 14.31 -6.47
CA PRO A 1079 -59.22 14.24 -5.34
C PRO A 1079 -58.51 14.64 -4.05
N ARG A 1080 -59.16 15.50 -3.24
CA ARG A 1080 -58.73 15.78 -1.87
C ARG A 1080 -59.27 14.68 -0.94
N THR A 1081 -58.42 14.10 -0.11
CA THR A 1081 -58.83 13.47 1.16
C THR A 1081 -57.81 13.80 2.25
N ARG A 1082 -58.24 14.60 3.23
CA ARG A 1082 -57.55 14.76 4.52
C ARG A 1082 -57.95 13.59 5.44
N ALA A 1083 -57.08 13.33 6.43
CA ALA A 1083 -57.31 12.60 7.67
C ALA A 1083 -56.91 11.10 7.72
N ALA A 1084 -55.64 10.85 8.08
CA ALA A 1084 -55.21 9.76 8.97
C ALA A 1084 -53.74 10.01 9.41
N LEU A 1085 -53.54 10.93 10.37
CA LEU A 1085 -52.19 11.25 10.90
C LEU A 1085 -52.11 10.87 12.38
N ARG A 1086 -51.69 9.63 12.68
CA ARG A 1086 -51.29 9.18 14.02
C ARG A 1086 -50.20 8.11 13.94
N ALA A 1087 -49.24 8.22 14.85
CA ALA A 1087 -48.19 7.23 15.19
C ALA A 1087 -47.13 6.93 14.11
N MET A 1088 -46.15 7.83 13.97
CA MET A 1088 -44.76 7.44 13.71
C MET A 1088 -43.93 7.67 14.99
N PRO A 1089 -43.11 6.71 15.47
CA PRO A 1089 -42.09 6.98 16.48
C PRO A 1089 -41.01 7.89 15.91
N ALA A 1090 -40.45 8.77 16.73
CA ALA A 1090 -39.36 9.64 16.30
C ALA A 1090 -38.07 8.84 16.12
N GLY A 1091 -37.43 8.98 14.95
CA GLY A 1091 -36.06 8.51 14.73
C GLY A 1091 -35.05 9.24 15.64
N PRO A 1092 -33.83 8.68 15.81
CA PRO A 1092 -32.83 9.26 16.69
C PRO A 1092 -32.44 10.67 16.24
N ARG A 1093 -32.54 11.64 17.16
CA ARG A 1093 -32.02 12.99 16.95
C ARG A 1093 -30.49 12.93 16.93
N ILE A 1094 -29.91 13.18 15.76
CA ILE A 1094 -28.48 13.49 15.64
C ILE A 1094 -28.26 14.81 16.40
N LEU A 1095 -27.41 14.76 17.42
CA LEU A 1095 -26.90 15.95 18.09
C LEU A 1095 -25.83 16.59 17.18
N PRO A 1096 -25.87 17.89 16.89
CA PRO A 1096 -24.76 18.55 16.24
C PRO A 1096 -23.56 18.53 17.21
N VAL A 1097 -22.47 17.91 16.78
CA VAL A 1097 -21.17 18.04 17.44
C VAL A 1097 -20.49 19.25 16.83
N ASP A 1098 -20.15 20.25 17.65
CA ASP A 1098 -19.49 21.46 17.18
C ASP A 1098 -18.20 21.12 16.43
N SER A 1099 -18.02 21.74 15.26
CA SER A 1099 -16.91 21.51 14.36
C SER A 1099 -15.60 22.07 14.94
N ALA A 1100 -14.82 21.21 15.59
CA ALA A 1100 -13.42 21.44 15.94
C ALA A 1100 -12.63 20.14 15.71
N PRO A 1101 -11.40 20.19 15.15
CA PRO A 1101 -10.60 18.99 14.92
C PRO A 1101 -10.25 18.30 16.25
N ALA A 1102 -10.83 17.13 16.47
CA ALA A 1102 -10.67 16.36 17.71
C ALA A 1102 -9.48 15.40 17.59
N LEU A 1103 -8.41 15.66 18.35
CA LEU A 1103 -7.23 14.80 18.41
C LEU A 1103 -7.51 13.60 19.34
N ILE A 1104 -8.18 12.57 18.80
CA ILE A 1104 -8.59 11.37 19.54
C ILE A 1104 -7.43 10.40 19.69
N ARG A 1105 -6.96 10.19 20.93
CA ARG A 1105 -6.03 9.10 21.26
C ARG A 1105 -6.82 7.80 21.49
N SER A 1106 -6.62 6.80 20.64
CA SER A 1106 -7.05 5.41 20.90
C SER A 1106 -5.85 4.52 21.17
N THR A 1107 -6.00 3.57 22.09
CA THR A 1107 -5.04 2.49 22.31
C THR A 1107 -5.42 1.28 21.45
N GLY A 1108 -4.75 1.10 20.31
CA GLY A 1108 -4.88 -0.11 19.50
C GLY A 1108 -4.02 -1.27 20.05
N PRO A 1109 -4.38 -2.53 19.77
CA PRO A 1109 -3.54 -3.68 20.13
C PRO A 1109 -2.48 -3.88 19.05
N ASN A 1110 -1.29 -3.30 19.23
CA ASN A 1110 -0.03 -3.81 18.65
C ASN A 1110 1.19 -3.09 19.24
N ALA A 1111 2.30 -3.83 19.29
CA ALA A 1111 3.64 -3.45 19.78
C ALA A 1111 3.78 -3.11 21.29
N ALA A 1112 4.60 -3.91 21.97
CA ALA A 1112 5.04 -3.64 23.33
C ALA A 1112 5.91 -2.36 23.39
N GLY A 1113 5.44 -1.33 24.08
CA GLY A 1113 6.31 -0.30 24.66
C GLY A 1113 6.71 0.88 23.78
N LYS A 1114 5.76 1.52 23.07
CA LYS A 1114 5.74 2.98 22.80
C LYS A 1114 4.38 3.39 22.22
N SER A 1115 3.59 4.16 22.96
CA SER A 1115 2.28 4.63 22.52
C SER A 1115 2.40 5.81 21.54
N ALA A 1116 2.12 5.56 20.26
CA ALA A 1116 1.99 6.60 19.24
C ALA A 1116 0.57 7.20 19.22
N PRO A 1117 0.40 8.52 18.99
CA PRO A 1117 -0.91 9.16 18.92
C PRO A 1117 -1.53 9.06 17.51
N THR A 1118 -2.64 8.33 17.35
CA THR A 1118 -3.42 8.31 16.11
C THR A 1118 -3.91 9.71 15.73
N VAL A 1119 -3.84 10.07 14.44
CA VAL A 1119 -4.41 11.32 13.91
C VAL A 1119 -5.58 10.94 12.99
N VAL A 1120 -6.80 11.24 13.44
CA VAL A 1120 -8.02 11.04 12.65
C VAL A 1120 -8.34 12.35 11.94
N VAL A 1121 -8.25 12.36 10.62
CA VAL A 1121 -8.72 13.48 9.79
C VAL A 1121 -10.13 13.14 9.31
N THR A 1122 -11.13 13.86 9.82
CA THR A 1122 -12.53 13.74 9.42
C THR A 1122 -13.05 15.09 8.93
N LEU A 1123 -13.46 15.15 7.66
CA LEU A 1123 -14.30 16.21 7.12
C LEU A 1123 -15.56 15.58 6.52
N TRP A 1124 -16.72 16.03 6.97
CA TRP A 1124 -18.01 15.66 6.40
C TRP A 1124 -18.48 16.76 5.45
N PRO A 1125 -18.75 16.49 4.16
CA PRO A 1125 -19.38 17.45 3.26
C PRO A 1125 -20.89 17.50 3.52
N SER A 1126 -21.31 18.04 4.68
CA SER A 1126 -22.73 18.30 4.96
C SER A 1126 -23.16 19.68 4.47
N ALA A 1127 -23.24 19.84 3.13
CA ALA A 1127 -23.86 20.99 2.49
C ALA A 1127 -24.27 20.70 1.03
N LEU A 1128 -25.45 20.11 0.81
CA LEU A 1128 -26.34 20.35 -0.35
C LEU A 1128 -27.67 19.60 -0.15
N ALA A 1129 -28.63 20.28 0.47
CA ALA A 1129 -30.05 19.93 0.56
C ALA A 1129 -30.89 21.22 0.52
#